data_AF-A0A957LLY2-F1
#
_entry.id   AF-A0A957LLY2-F1
#
_cell.length_a   1.000
_cell.length_b   1.000
_cell.length_c   1.000
_cell.angle_alpha   90.00
_cell.angle_beta   90.00
_cell.angle_gamma   90.00
#
_symmetry.space_group_name_H-M   'P 1'
#
loop_
_entity.id
_entity.type
_entity.pdbx_description
1 polymer ?
#
loop_
_entity_poly.entity_id
_entity_poly.type
_entity_poly.pdbx_seq_one_letter_code
_entity_poly.pdbx_strand_id
1 'polypeptide(L)'
;MPDTYAPARRTAPRRSHRRWLYFALPAALFICTLLSLASPAQALPKDDGGGGSSSCEPSLGVTGRLSIEGVHLDQKVVRARTVRIAATIFKLIEVRSNCSAAYYPLPAGAFAWQLVSQPADSGTQLGDTNTMSAAFTPDRAGNYTIRFSACPNGCTVGAKEVGTTAFDLTVEAVDALALPPATQPVLPSQTATKPSKIPDANEKCLGGGGVVDPQWVTVNQWTGAESYELLEGSVEKSHISRKDNPLNHDSQDHNVHVRPDPPFQHLLRGSQTLMEVEWERNHFPEVFRPTPGDRASVFGFWILDCGHDGPTEIHPPVAIAVHRPRAIPIDASATVSYASGDDVIPFFSSPVGTNVFVPGIVTDIYINQQAGEVTNNCSDTGLHQPGHYIVTPQGVLAVTGACIRSPHPLNRVFTFNIFLPPRPQLTTKGAVPLYTRIEPHPFGFSTGPEPQLTVLGTAPNLYIQVSIDLTNFTGRTYTRRILSGWALASPDNWGLRRWKVRLNNLDVHDDGDSFVRGDGDWRFWFNTNNGFSEWTKLFDCDGCVHGVESFGGRPWQTGDSSEVANDRSLGPDLLRFPQQTLWVHTSGFEADGLIDDDTGSVNDLPAQAAATRATRSYCDDQTISGCASYTLNYQILPGKPVGNATLSPAAQNVLDAYVVGPSNNPPCLICGETIAWHPQEAVLAPEDPPIELSNAVIFRVQPSLEISAMTDIPLTAFTRVITETQAARPEKVDTLMRTMRAHADATFATPLRDEAMLDWRIIKEGIPPELWEEYFADLPLYQLNLPAVSNAP
;
A
#
# COMPACT_ATOMS: atom_id res chain seq x y z
N MET A 1 46.31 7.29 26.09
CA MET A 1 46.92 8.09 27.16
C MET A 1 45.85 8.33 28.20
N PRO A 2 46.08 7.93 29.47
CA PRO A 2 45.08 7.92 30.52
C PRO A 2 45.07 9.27 31.27
N ASP A 3 43.96 9.59 31.95
CA ASP A 3 43.87 10.34 33.22
C ASP A 3 42.47 10.96 33.40
N THR A 4 41.83 11.08 34.57
CA THR A 4 41.82 10.39 35.88
C THR A 4 40.72 11.11 36.72
N TYR A 5 40.00 10.38 37.60
CA TYR A 5 39.37 10.81 38.87
C TYR A 5 38.11 11.73 38.94
N ALA A 6 36.94 11.10 39.20
CA ALA A 6 36.06 11.12 40.41
C ALA A 6 36.14 12.29 41.47
N PRO A 7 35.22 12.40 42.47
CA PRO A 7 33.75 12.22 42.54
C PRO A 7 32.99 13.26 43.46
N ALA A 8 31.65 13.09 43.60
CA ALA A 8 30.88 13.08 44.88
C ALA A 8 29.75 14.12 45.17
N ARG A 9 28.54 13.53 45.35
CA ARG A 9 27.53 13.66 46.44
C ARG A 9 26.69 14.93 46.66
N ARG A 10 25.37 14.71 46.46
CA ARG A 10 24.17 14.97 47.31
C ARG A 10 24.10 16.28 48.13
N THR A 11 23.00 17.03 47.92
CA THR A 11 22.01 17.37 48.97
C THR A 11 20.75 18.01 48.34
N ALA A 12 19.57 17.58 48.77
CA ALA A 12 18.31 18.34 48.73
C ALA A 12 18.04 18.87 50.16
N PRO A 13 16.91 19.53 50.51
CA PRO A 13 15.86 20.22 49.75
C PRO A 13 15.56 21.64 50.35
N ARG A 14 14.67 22.46 49.74
CA ARG A 14 13.53 23.13 50.42
C ARG A 14 12.71 24.09 49.54
N ARG A 15 11.40 24.00 49.79
CA ARG A 15 10.24 24.81 49.40
C ARG A 15 10.44 26.33 49.46
N SER A 16 9.74 27.06 48.59
CA SER A 16 8.83 28.13 49.07
C SER A 16 7.70 28.42 48.06
N HIS A 17 6.53 28.64 48.62
CA HIS A 17 5.24 28.99 48.01
C HIS A 17 5.24 30.40 47.40
N ARG A 18 4.38 30.64 46.39
CA ARG A 18 3.17 31.49 46.57
C ARG A 18 2.28 31.53 45.32
N ARG A 19 1.01 31.25 45.59
CA ARG A 19 -0.18 31.52 44.75
C ARG A 19 -0.40 33.04 44.62
N TRP A 20 -0.98 33.47 43.51
CA TRP A 20 -2.02 34.50 43.47
C TRP A 20 -3.07 34.12 42.43
N LEU A 21 -4.32 34.41 42.77
CA LEU A 21 -5.55 33.92 42.18
C LEU A 21 -6.56 35.08 42.18
N TYR A 22 -7.38 35.14 41.13
CA TYR A 22 -8.64 35.91 40.93
C TYR A 22 -8.54 37.42 40.55
N PHE A 23 -9.43 38.04 39.73
CA PHE A 23 -10.84 37.81 39.35
C PHE A 23 -11.24 38.46 37.98
N ALA A 24 -12.21 37.84 37.30
CA ALA A 24 -13.38 38.36 36.55
C ALA A 24 -13.32 39.20 35.22
N LEU A 25 -14.05 38.64 34.23
CA LEU A 25 -14.66 39.10 32.94
C LEU A 25 -15.63 40.33 33.05
N PRO A 26 -16.33 40.84 31.98
CA PRO A 26 -16.27 40.67 30.49
C PRO A 26 -16.41 41.99 29.66
N ALA A 27 -16.19 41.96 28.33
CA ALA A 27 -16.97 42.74 27.34
C ALA A 27 -16.59 42.38 25.88
N ALA A 28 -17.60 42.08 25.08
CA ALA A 28 -17.55 41.73 23.66
C ALA A 28 -17.36 42.95 22.74
N LEU A 29 -16.70 42.78 21.58
CA LEU A 29 -17.09 43.44 20.33
C LEU A 29 -16.44 42.79 19.09
N PHE A 30 -17.31 42.23 18.24
CA PHE A 30 -17.28 42.17 16.77
C PHE A 30 -15.94 41.98 16.01
N ILE A 31 -15.70 40.75 15.54
CA ILE A 31 -15.12 40.49 14.21
C ILE A 31 -15.92 39.35 13.56
N CYS A 32 -16.82 39.70 12.64
CA CYS A 32 -17.38 38.78 11.67
C CYS A 32 -16.56 38.92 10.39
N THR A 33 -15.75 37.91 10.06
CA THR A 33 -15.34 37.56 8.67
C THR A 33 -14.59 36.23 8.67
N LEU A 34 -15.04 35.31 7.79
CA LEU A 34 -14.36 34.08 7.33
C LEU A 34 -14.17 32.95 8.35
N LEU A 35 -15.28 32.30 8.70
CA LEU A 35 -15.29 30.87 9.06
C LEU A 35 -16.01 30.14 7.92
N SER A 36 -15.25 29.57 6.98
CA SER A 36 -15.70 28.37 6.31
C SER A 36 -15.74 27.29 7.39
N LEU A 37 -16.93 26.92 7.83
CA LEU A 37 -17.10 25.75 8.69
C LEU A 37 -16.66 24.54 7.85
N ALA A 38 -15.49 24.00 8.15
CA ALA A 38 -15.12 22.68 7.70
C ALA A 38 -16.25 21.73 8.11
N SER A 39 -16.72 20.89 7.18
CA SER A 39 -17.65 19.80 7.47
C SER A 39 -17.15 19.04 8.72
N PRO A 40 -18.04 18.66 9.65
CA PRO A 40 -17.63 17.90 10.82
C PRO A 40 -17.09 16.55 10.35
N ALA A 41 -15.76 16.41 10.29
CA ALA A 41 -15.15 15.10 10.38
C ALA A 41 -15.53 14.58 11.78
N GLN A 42 -16.35 13.53 11.83
CA GLN A 42 -16.62 12.83 13.08
C GLN A 42 -15.28 12.22 13.54
N ALA A 43 -14.58 12.92 14.43
CA ALA A 43 -13.53 12.32 15.23
C ALA A 43 -14.23 11.41 16.25
N LEU A 44 -13.78 10.16 16.36
CA LEU A 44 -14.16 9.31 17.48
C LEU A 44 -13.74 10.02 18.78
N PRO A 45 -14.54 9.94 19.86
CA PRO A 45 -14.24 10.62 21.11
C PRO A 45 -12.86 10.21 21.63
N LYS A 46 -12.12 11.19 22.13
CA LYS A 46 -10.86 10.99 22.85
C LYS A 46 -11.18 10.27 24.18
N ASP A 47 -10.48 9.18 24.45
CA ASP A 47 -10.58 8.50 25.75
C ASP A 47 -9.70 9.21 26.78
N ASP A 48 -10.30 9.51 27.93
CA ASP A 48 -9.68 10.20 29.05
C ASP A 48 -9.29 9.16 30.10
N GLY A 49 -8.26 8.36 29.79
CA GLY A 49 -7.45 7.59 30.73
C GLY A 49 -8.18 6.90 31.90
N GLY A 50 -8.58 5.65 31.70
CA GLY A 50 -8.93 4.73 32.78
C GLY A 50 -9.15 3.33 32.23
N GLY A 51 -8.37 2.35 32.68
CA GLY A 51 -8.35 0.97 32.18
C GLY A 51 -9.66 0.20 32.34
N GLY A 52 -10.61 0.47 31.45
CA GLY A 52 -11.76 -0.38 31.13
C GLY A 52 -11.71 -0.70 29.64
N SER A 53 -12.08 -1.92 29.27
CA SER A 53 -12.21 -2.35 27.87
C SER A 53 -12.90 -1.25 27.04
N SER A 54 -12.17 -0.62 26.13
CA SER A 54 -12.72 0.42 25.27
C SER A 54 -13.73 -0.22 24.31
N SER A 55 -15.02 -0.18 24.67
CA SER A 55 -16.09 -0.57 23.75
C SER A 55 -16.18 0.48 22.66
N CYS A 56 -16.06 0.10 21.39
CA CYS A 56 -16.42 1.00 20.29
C CYS A 56 -17.89 1.36 20.41
N GLU A 57 -18.19 2.64 20.64
CA GLU A 57 -19.55 3.16 20.67
C GLU A 57 -20.19 2.94 19.30
N PRO A 58 -21.21 2.07 19.18
CA PRO A 58 -21.83 1.81 17.90
C PRO A 58 -22.45 3.10 17.37
N SER A 59 -22.13 3.45 16.13
CA SER A 59 -22.62 4.68 15.50
C SER A 59 -23.11 4.40 14.09
N LEU A 60 -24.00 5.28 13.62
CA LEU A 60 -24.49 5.26 12.25
C LEU A 60 -24.52 6.71 11.75
N GLY A 61 -23.90 6.97 10.61
CA GLY A 61 -23.77 8.31 10.06
C GLY A 61 -23.74 8.33 8.55
N VAL A 62 -23.58 9.52 7.98
CA VAL A 62 -23.36 9.73 6.55
C VAL A 62 -21.90 10.05 6.34
N THR A 63 -21.28 9.39 5.36
CA THR A 63 -19.92 9.72 4.88
C THR A 63 -19.94 9.94 3.38
N GLY A 64 -19.07 10.83 2.91
CA GLY A 64 -18.98 11.21 1.50
C GLY A 64 -18.40 12.61 1.32
N ARG A 65 -18.21 13.00 0.06
CA ARG A 65 -17.84 14.36 -0.33
C ARG A 65 -18.53 14.71 -1.64
N LEU A 66 -18.83 15.99 -1.81
CA LEU A 66 -19.25 16.53 -3.10
C LEU A 66 -18.04 16.67 -4.00
N SER A 67 -18.16 16.19 -5.24
CA SER A 67 -17.15 16.39 -6.29
C SER A 67 -17.71 17.25 -7.40
N ILE A 68 -16.85 18.03 -8.04
CA ILE A 68 -17.20 18.74 -9.26
C ILE A 68 -16.80 17.83 -10.42
N GLU A 69 -17.71 17.56 -11.34
CA GLU A 69 -17.45 16.82 -12.57
C GLU A 69 -17.13 17.79 -13.70
N GLY A 70 -16.15 17.44 -14.53
CA GLY A 70 -15.73 18.25 -15.68
C GLY A 70 -14.64 19.27 -15.35
N VAL A 71 -14.70 20.44 -15.99
CA VAL A 71 -13.62 21.45 -16.02
C VAL A 71 -13.58 22.27 -14.72
N HIS A 72 -12.72 21.90 -13.77
CA HIS A 72 -12.55 22.66 -12.53
C HIS A 72 -11.16 22.49 -11.87
N LEU A 73 -10.81 23.41 -10.98
CA LEU A 73 -9.59 23.37 -10.14
C LEU A 73 -9.85 24.12 -8.84
N ASP A 74 -9.64 23.48 -7.68
CA ASP A 74 -9.85 24.07 -6.34
C ASP A 74 -11.19 24.80 -6.20
N GLN A 75 -12.27 24.09 -6.56
CA GLN A 75 -13.63 24.63 -6.59
C GLN A 75 -13.86 25.80 -7.56
N LYS A 76 -12.91 26.13 -8.42
CA LYS A 76 -13.09 27.10 -9.50
C LYS A 76 -13.60 26.44 -10.75
N VAL A 77 -14.56 27.04 -11.42
CA VAL A 77 -15.17 26.56 -12.67
C VAL A 77 -15.21 27.66 -13.71
N VAL A 78 -15.22 27.31 -14.98
CA VAL A 78 -15.32 28.30 -16.06
C VAL A 78 -16.79 28.72 -16.22
N ARG A 79 -17.07 30.02 -16.15
CA ARG A 79 -18.43 30.54 -16.38
C ARG A 79 -18.95 30.21 -17.77
N ALA A 80 -20.27 30.22 -17.91
CA ALA A 80 -21.02 29.84 -19.10
C ALA A 80 -20.82 28.37 -19.56
N ARG A 81 -20.11 27.55 -18.78
CA ARG A 81 -20.05 26.11 -18.99
C ARG A 81 -20.93 25.40 -17.97
N THR A 82 -21.62 24.35 -18.39
CA THR A 82 -22.35 23.50 -17.45
C THR A 82 -21.36 22.76 -16.55
N VAL A 83 -21.60 22.85 -15.25
CA VAL A 83 -20.88 22.19 -14.18
C VAL A 83 -21.81 21.15 -13.58
N ARG A 84 -21.30 19.96 -13.33
CA ARG A 84 -22.00 18.91 -12.59
C ARG A 84 -21.38 18.77 -11.21
N ILE A 85 -22.20 18.62 -10.19
CA ILE A 85 -21.79 18.37 -8.81
C ILE A 85 -22.29 16.98 -8.44
N ALA A 86 -21.35 16.04 -8.26
CA ALA A 86 -21.65 14.66 -7.92
C ALA A 86 -21.65 14.44 -6.41
N ALA A 87 -22.58 13.58 -5.99
CA ALA A 87 -22.72 13.02 -4.66
C ALA A 87 -22.68 11.48 -4.71
N THR A 88 -22.11 10.89 -5.77
CA THR A 88 -22.17 9.45 -6.07
C THR A 88 -21.46 8.56 -5.06
N ILE A 89 -20.52 9.09 -4.27
CA ILE A 89 -19.80 8.33 -3.24
C ILE A 89 -20.38 8.52 -1.83
N PHE A 90 -21.48 9.27 -1.67
CA PHE A 90 -22.18 9.37 -0.39
C PHE A 90 -22.84 8.04 -0.03
N LYS A 91 -22.70 7.67 1.23
CA LYS A 91 -23.14 6.40 1.78
C LYS A 91 -23.40 6.51 3.28
N LEU A 92 -24.07 5.51 3.82
CA LEU A 92 -24.21 5.35 5.27
C LEU A 92 -23.03 4.52 5.78
N ILE A 93 -22.46 4.93 6.91
CA ILE A 93 -21.40 4.18 7.59
C ILE A 93 -21.93 3.73 8.95
N GLU A 94 -21.90 2.43 9.18
CA GLU A 94 -22.18 1.82 10.48
C GLU A 94 -20.87 1.41 11.13
N VAL A 95 -20.62 1.87 12.36
CA VAL A 95 -19.59 1.33 13.25
C VAL A 95 -20.29 0.44 14.27
N ARG A 96 -19.82 -0.80 14.41
CA ARG A 96 -20.38 -1.81 15.32
C ARG A 96 -19.61 -1.88 16.63
N SER A 97 -20.16 -2.60 17.61
CA SER A 97 -19.56 -2.74 18.95
C SER A 97 -18.22 -3.50 18.94
N ASN A 98 -18.01 -4.37 17.96
CA ASN A 98 -16.74 -5.06 17.70
C ASN A 98 -15.78 -4.20 16.85
N CYS A 99 -16.07 -2.91 16.68
CA CYS A 99 -15.27 -1.96 15.91
C CYS A 99 -15.19 -2.24 14.40
N SER A 100 -15.96 -3.21 13.88
CA SER A 100 -16.08 -3.39 12.44
C SER A 100 -16.91 -2.25 11.84
N ALA A 101 -16.55 -1.86 10.62
CA ALA A 101 -17.28 -0.84 9.87
C ALA A 101 -17.90 -1.44 8.60
N ALA A 102 -19.15 -1.08 8.34
CA ALA A 102 -19.87 -1.45 7.13
C ALA A 102 -20.39 -0.20 6.42
N TYR A 103 -20.23 -0.17 5.10
CA TYR A 103 -20.70 0.90 4.23
C TYR A 103 -21.94 0.44 3.50
N TYR A 104 -23.06 1.13 3.71
CA TYR A 104 -24.34 0.84 3.06
C TYR A 104 -24.62 1.89 1.99
N PRO A 105 -25.22 1.52 0.85
CA PRO A 105 -25.63 2.52 -0.13
C PRO A 105 -26.59 3.53 0.48
N LEU A 106 -26.55 4.76 -0.02
CA LEU A 106 -27.60 5.72 0.31
C LEU A 106 -28.91 5.25 -0.33
N PRO A 107 -30.04 5.18 0.41
CA PRO A 107 -31.31 4.73 -0.17
C PRO A 107 -31.73 5.57 -1.38
N ALA A 108 -32.38 4.93 -2.35
CA ALA A 108 -32.80 5.59 -3.59
C ALA A 108 -33.66 6.83 -3.30
N GLY A 109 -33.22 7.99 -3.80
CA GLY A 109 -33.92 9.27 -3.60
C GLY A 109 -33.86 9.84 -2.18
N ALA A 110 -33.09 9.25 -1.26
CA ALA A 110 -32.91 9.77 0.10
C ALA A 110 -31.90 10.94 0.15
N PHE A 111 -32.09 11.92 -0.73
CA PHE A 111 -31.28 13.12 -0.79
C PHE A 111 -32.07 14.31 -1.32
N ALA A 112 -31.53 15.53 -1.13
CA ALA A 112 -32.05 16.75 -1.72
C ALA A 112 -30.92 17.72 -2.09
N TRP A 113 -31.13 18.49 -3.15
CA TRP A 113 -30.21 19.54 -3.61
C TRP A 113 -30.80 20.93 -3.42
N GLN A 114 -29.97 21.91 -3.09
CA GLN A 114 -30.37 23.31 -2.94
C GLN A 114 -29.25 24.26 -3.41
N LEU A 115 -29.61 25.32 -4.13
CA LEU A 115 -28.71 26.45 -4.39
C LEU A 115 -28.88 27.46 -3.24
N VAL A 116 -27.90 27.52 -2.34
CA VAL A 116 -27.95 28.29 -1.10
C VAL A 116 -27.65 29.77 -1.36
N SER A 117 -26.65 30.06 -2.20
CA SER A 117 -26.28 31.43 -2.56
C SER A 117 -25.68 31.49 -3.97
N GLN A 118 -25.76 32.67 -4.59
CA GLN A 118 -25.21 32.96 -5.91
C GLN A 118 -24.84 34.46 -6.02
N PRO A 119 -24.02 34.87 -7.01
CA PRO A 119 -23.69 36.28 -7.22
C PRO A 119 -24.92 37.13 -7.51
N ALA A 120 -24.82 38.44 -7.20
CA ALA A 120 -25.87 39.39 -7.56
C ALA A 120 -26.14 39.36 -9.07
N ASP A 121 -27.43 39.47 -9.44
CA ASP A 121 -27.91 39.44 -10.83
C ASP A 121 -27.59 38.15 -11.61
N SER A 122 -27.27 37.06 -10.92
CA SER A 122 -27.24 35.72 -11.50
C SER A 122 -28.66 35.15 -11.64
N GLY A 123 -28.96 34.56 -12.80
CA GLY A 123 -30.20 33.82 -13.07
C GLY A 123 -30.01 32.30 -13.00
N THR A 124 -28.87 31.83 -12.49
CA THR A 124 -28.50 30.42 -12.42
C THR A 124 -29.52 29.59 -11.62
N GLN A 125 -29.80 28.38 -12.09
CA GLN A 125 -30.65 27.41 -11.40
C GLN A 125 -29.97 26.03 -11.41
N LEU A 126 -30.31 25.19 -10.45
CA LEU A 126 -29.91 23.78 -10.46
C LEU A 126 -30.87 22.98 -11.34
N GLY A 127 -30.30 22.15 -12.22
CA GLY A 127 -30.96 21.07 -12.95
C GLY A 127 -30.51 19.70 -12.42
N ASP A 128 -31.12 18.63 -12.94
CA ASP A 128 -30.80 17.23 -12.60
C ASP A 128 -30.83 16.93 -11.07
N THR A 129 -31.65 17.68 -10.32
CA THR A 129 -31.74 17.63 -8.84
C THR A 129 -32.39 16.37 -8.29
N ASN A 130 -32.91 15.50 -9.15
CA ASN A 130 -33.43 14.17 -8.82
C ASN A 130 -32.37 13.07 -9.01
N THR A 131 -31.13 13.43 -9.33
CA THR A 131 -30.02 12.49 -9.52
C THR A 131 -28.91 12.76 -8.50
N MET A 132 -27.98 11.82 -8.36
CA MET A 132 -26.74 12.01 -7.59
C MET A 132 -25.74 12.95 -8.27
N SER A 133 -26.06 13.54 -9.42
CA SER A 133 -25.22 14.52 -10.13
C SER A 133 -26.07 15.72 -10.57
N ALA A 134 -26.19 16.73 -9.71
CA ALA A 134 -26.92 17.96 -10.02
C ALA A 134 -26.09 18.86 -10.95
N ALA A 135 -26.73 19.53 -11.90
CA ALA A 135 -26.07 20.38 -12.87
C ALA A 135 -26.43 21.86 -12.68
N PHE A 136 -25.51 22.78 -12.95
CA PHE A 136 -25.80 24.20 -13.10
C PHE A 136 -24.86 24.85 -14.10
N THR A 137 -25.24 26.00 -14.65
CA THR A 137 -24.37 26.78 -15.55
C THR A 137 -24.19 28.17 -14.94
N PRO A 138 -23.04 28.48 -14.32
CA PRO A 138 -22.81 29.80 -13.75
C PRO A 138 -22.75 30.86 -14.86
N ASP A 139 -23.62 31.85 -14.78
CA ASP A 139 -23.75 32.93 -15.77
C ASP A 139 -22.95 34.20 -15.41
N ARG A 140 -22.57 34.33 -14.13
CA ARG A 140 -21.73 35.40 -13.58
C ARG A 140 -20.49 34.83 -12.89
N ALA A 141 -19.40 35.58 -12.94
CA ALA A 141 -18.23 35.29 -12.12
C ALA A 141 -18.55 35.53 -10.64
N GLY A 142 -17.92 34.76 -9.75
CA GLY A 142 -18.13 34.80 -8.31
C GLY A 142 -18.64 33.48 -7.72
N ASN A 143 -19.00 33.51 -6.43
CA ASN A 143 -19.27 32.29 -5.67
C ASN A 143 -20.73 31.83 -5.75
N TYR A 144 -20.92 30.53 -5.97
CA TYR A 144 -22.18 29.80 -5.90
C TYR A 144 -22.05 28.75 -4.79
N THR A 145 -23.01 28.69 -3.85
CA THR A 145 -22.99 27.65 -2.80
C THR A 145 -24.11 26.66 -3.05
N ILE A 146 -23.74 25.40 -3.30
CA ILE A 146 -24.64 24.28 -3.54
C ILE A 146 -24.66 23.41 -2.29
N ARG A 147 -25.85 22.99 -1.85
CA ARG A 147 -26.06 22.09 -0.72
C ARG A 147 -26.62 20.76 -1.19
N PHE A 148 -26.02 19.67 -0.73
CA PHE A 148 -26.56 18.33 -0.76
C PHE A 148 -26.99 17.92 0.64
N SER A 149 -28.21 17.44 0.81
CA SER A 149 -28.71 16.93 2.09
C SER A 149 -28.98 15.44 1.95
N ALA A 150 -28.21 14.60 2.64
CA ALA A 150 -28.47 13.17 2.76
C ALA A 150 -29.53 12.92 3.83
N CYS A 151 -30.38 11.92 3.61
CA CYS A 151 -31.44 11.52 4.55
C CYS A 151 -32.36 12.68 4.99
N PRO A 152 -32.92 13.48 4.05
CA PRO A 152 -33.74 14.64 4.40
C PRO A 152 -35.01 14.30 5.19
N ASN A 153 -35.49 13.05 5.09
CA ASN A 153 -36.65 12.53 5.83
C ASN A 153 -36.26 11.40 6.81
N GLY A 154 -34.97 11.27 7.14
CA GLY A 154 -34.42 10.12 7.87
C GLY A 154 -34.07 8.93 6.97
N CYS A 155 -33.05 8.16 7.34
CA CYS A 155 -32.71 6.87 6.75
C CYS A 155 -32.59 5.81 7.85
N THR A 156 -32.84 4.55 7.51
CA THR A 156 -32.72 3.42 8.44
C THR A 156 -31.73 2.37 7.92
N VAL A 157 -30.85 1.87 8.80
CA VAL A 157 -30.06 0.65 8.57
C VAL A 157 -30.37 -0.32 9.71
N GLY A 158 -31.04 -1.41 9.40
CA GLY A 158 -31.60 -2.30 10.42
C GLY A 158 -32.56 -1.54 11.36
N ALA A 159 -32.25 -1.51 12.65
CA ALA A 159 -33.03 -0.81 13.68
C ALA A 159 -32.49 0.59 14.04
N LYS A 160 -31.43 1.05 13.38
CA LYS A 160 -30.77 2.35 13.64
C LYS A 160 -31.25 3.40 12.63
N GLU A 161 -31.42 4.64 13.09
CA GLU A 161 -31.84 5.79 12.27
C GLU A 161 -30.73 6.83 12.11
N VAL A 162 -30.68 7.46 10.94
CA VAL A 162 -29.81 8.59 10.61
C VAL A 162 -30.67 9.79 10.26
N GLY A 163 -30.47 10.90 10.96
CA GLY A 163 -31.10 12.18 10.65
C GLY A 163 -30.51 12.87 9.41
N THR A 164 -31.10 14.00 9.03
CA THR A 164 -30.62 14.78 7.88
C THR A 164 -29.21 15.29 8.11
N THR A 165 -28.32 15.01 7.15
CA THR A 165 -26.94 15.50 7.14
C THR A 165 -26.72 16.35 5.90
N ALA A 166 -26.39 17.64 6.08
CA ALA A 166 -26.17 18.57 4.99
C ALA A 166 -24.68 18.81 4.72
N PHE A 167 -24.34 18.93 3.44
CA PHE A 167 -22.99 19.14 2.92
C PHE A 167 -23.04 20.30 1.93
N ASP A 168 -22.25 21.33 2.18
CA ASP A 168 -22.15 22.51 1.31
C ASP A 168 -20.88 22.44 0.47
N LEU A 169 -20.99 22.87 -0.79
CA LEU A 169 -19.90 23.09 -1.71
C LEU A 169 -20.03 24.50 -2.28
N THR A 170 -19.07 25.37 -1.98
CA THR A 170 -18.95 26.66 -2.66
C THR A 170 -18.06 26.50 -3.89
N VAL A 171 -18.52 27.00 -5.03
CA VAL A 171 -17.84 26.99 -6.32
C VAL A 171 -17.61 28.42 -6.78
N GLU A 172 -16.39 28.79 -7.15
CA GLU A 172 -16.04 30.09 -7.71
C GLU A 172 -16.08 30.04 -9.25
N ALA A 173 -17.03 30.72 -9.87
CA ALA A 173 -17.05 30.87 -11.32
C ALA A 173 -16.04 31.93 -11.77
N VAL A 174 -15.14 31.56 -12.68
CA VAL A 174 -14.09 32.41 -13.25
C VAL A 174 -14.22 32.52 -14.77
N ASP A 175 -13.60 33.55 -15.36
CA ASP A 175 -13.57 33.72 -16.82
C ASP A 175 -12.74 32.65 -17.52
N ALA A 176 -11.62 32.23 -16.91
CA ALA A 176 -10.71 31.27 -17.49
C ALA A 176 -9.96 30.50 -16.41
N LEU A 177 -9.54 29.28 -16.71
CA LEU A 177 -8.92 28.38 -15.77
C LEU A 177 -7.84 27.52 -16.45
N ALA A 178 -6.63 27.55 -15.89
CA ALA A 178 -5.64 26.53 -16.20
C ALA A 178 -5.98 25.27 -15.40
N LEU A 179 -6.10 24.12 -16.06
CA LEU A 179 -6.40 22.86 -15.38
C LEU A 179 -5.12 22.11 -15.01
N PRO A 180 -5.11 21.37 -13.90
CA PRO A 180 -3.98 20.49 -13.63
C PRO A 180 -3.94 19.38 -14.68
N PRO A 181 -2.75 18.98 -15.16
CA PRO A 181 -2.66 17.82 -16.03
C PRO A 181 -3.06 16.56 -15.26
N ALA A 182 -3.43 15.51 -16.01
CA ALA A 182 -3.75 14.21 -15.42
C ALA A 182 -2.58 13.70 -14.57
N THR A 183 -2.91 13.06 -13.45
CA THR A 183 -1.92 12.54 -12.49
C THR A 183 -1.72 11.03 -12.64
N GLN A 184 -2.72 10.32 -13.16
CA GLN A 184 -2.70 8.87 -13.29
C GLN A 184 -2.18 8.45 -14.66
N PRO A 185 -1.34 7.40 -14.72
CA PRO A 185 -0.86 6.85 -15.98
C PRO A 185 -1.99 6.23 -16.78
N VAL A 186 -1.90 6.30 -18.11
CA VAL A 186 -2.87 5.66 -19.02
C VAL A 186 -2.16 4.64 -19.89
N LEU A 187 -2.69 3.43 -19.91
CA LEU A 187 -2.17 2.38 -20.79
C LEU A 187 -2.62 2.67 -22.23
N PRO A 188 -1.74 2.51 -23.21
CA PRO A 188 -2.17 2.42 -24.60
C PRO A 188 -3.05 1.18 -24.79
N SER A 189 -3.84 1.16 -25.86
CA SER A 189 -4.59 -0.06 -26.21
C SER A 189 -3.61 -1.21 -26.40
N GLN A 190 -3.78 -2.26 -25.61
CA GLN A 190 -2.95 -3.46 -25.64
C GLN A 190 -3.81 -4.68 -25.93
N THR A 191 -3.22 -5.66 -26.60
CA THR A 191 -3.90 -6.94 -26.87
C THR A 191 -3.93 -7.77 -25.58
N ALA A 192 -5.12 -8.13 -25.13
CA ALA A 192 -5.29 -9.04 -24.01
C ALA A 192 -4.86 -10.46 -24.39
N THR A 193 -4.06 -11.08 -23.54
CA THR A 193 -3.85 -12.53 -23.53
C THR A 193 -4.89 -13.19 -22.61
N LYS A 194 -4.91 -14.52 -22.54
CA LYS A 194 -5.81 -15.25 -21.64
C LYS A 194 -4.96 -16.00 -20.61
N PRO A 195 -5.48 -16.22 -19.39
CA PRO A 195 -4.86 -17.11 -18.43
C PRO A 195 -4.42 -18.44 -19.06
N SER A 196 -3.20 -18.86 -18.72
CA SER A 196 -2.60 -20.09 -19.22
C SER A 196 -3.39 -21.32 -18.77
N LYS A 197 -3.51 -22.26 -19.71
CA LYS A 197 -3.95 -23.62 -19.41
C LYS A 197 -2.69 -24.45 -19.19
N ILE A 198 -2.43 -24.84 -17.94
CA ILE A 198 -1.29 -25.68 -17.55
C ILE A 198 -1.86 -27.06 -17.17
N PRO A 199 -2.17 -27.93 -18.16
CA PRO A 199 -2.85 -29.20 -17.92
C PRO A 199 -1.97 -30.21 -17.18
N ASP A 200 -0.66 -30.06 -17.26
CA ASP A 200 0.36 -30.88 -16.61
C ASP A 200 0.76 -30.36 -15.23
N ALA A 201 0.05 -29.35 -14.67
CA ALA A 201 0.40 -28.76 -13.38
C ALA A 201 0.49 -29.81 -12.25
N ASN A 202 -0.46 -30.73 -12.18
CA ASN A 202 -0.46 -31.80 -11.17
C ASN A 202 0.72 -32.76 -11.35
N GLU A 203 1.16 -32.99 -12.59
CA GLU A 203 2.34 -33.81 -12.87
C GLU A 203 3.62 -33.07 -12.47
N LYS A 204 3.73 -31.78 -12.83
CA LYS A 204 4.87 -30.93 -12.45
C LYS A 204 5.03 -30.80 -10.94
N CYS A 205 3.92 -30.70 -10.22
CA CYS A 205 3.87 -30.70 -8.76
C CYS A 205 3.93 -32.10 -8.15
N LEU A 206 4.00 -33.18 -8.93
CA LEU A 206 3.98 -34.58 -8.42
C LEU A 206 2.82 -34.89 -7.44
N GLY A 207 1.68 -34.24 -7.61
CA GLY A 207 0.52 -34.38 -6.73
C GLY A 207 0.38 -33.32 -5.62
N GLY A 208 1.35 -32.42 -5.45
CA GLY A 208 1.31 -31.28 -4.51
C GLY A 208 2.68 -30.93 -3.92
N GLY A 209 2.76 -29.82 -3.21
CA GLY A 209 3.92 -29.41 -2.41
C GLY A 209 3.69 -29.65 -0.92
N GLY A 210 4.60 -29.18 -0.07
CA GLY A 210 4.39 -29.14 1.38
C GLY A 210 5.69 -29.25 2.17
N VAL A 211 5.66 -29.98 3.29
CA VAL A 211 6.80 -30.09 4.22
C VAL A 211 7.94 -31.03 3.77
N VAL A 212 7.74 -31.87 2.74
CA VAL A 212 8.77 -32.82 2.23
C VAL A 212 8.94 -32.80 0.71
N ASP A 213 8.10 -32.06 0.01
CA ASP A 213 8.11 -31.94 -1.45
C ASP A 213 8.06 -30.45 -1.83
N PRO A 214 8.60 -30.06 -3.00
CA PRO A 214 8.76 -28.65 -3.37
C PRO A 214 7.45 -27.88 -3.31
N GLN A 215 7.44 -26.74 -2.62
CA GLN A 215 6.30 -25.82 -2.62
C GLN A 215 6.21 -25.05 -3.92
N TRP A 216 7.35 -24.70 -4.54
CA TRP A 216 7.37 -23.97 -5.80
C TRP A 216 8.13 -24.74 -6.87
N VAL A 217 7.50 -24.88 -8.04
CA VAL A 217 8.15 -25.43 -9.23
C VAL A 217 8.01 -24.49 -10.40
N THR A 218 9.05 -24.31 -11.20
CA THR A 218 8.94 -23.44 -12.38
C THR A 218 7.94 -24.03 -13.39
N VAL A 219 7.10 -23.17 -13.99
CA VAL A 219 6.09 -23.61 -14.98
C VAL A 219 6.76 -24.27 -16.19
N ASN A 220 7.91 -23.71 -16.59
CA ASN A 220 8.77 -24.18 -17.66
C ASN A 220 10.15 -24.55 -17.10
N GLN A 221 10.92 -25.33 -17.86
CA GLN A 221 12.31 -25.61 -17.51
C GLN A 221 13.12 -24.32 -17.46
N TRP A 222 13.73 -24.04 -16.30
CA TRP A 222 14.57 -22.87 -16.10
C TRP A 222 16.02 -23.18 -16.46
N THR A 223 16.62 -22.35 -17.31
CA THR A 223 17.99 -22.59 -17.82
C THR A 223 18.97 -21.47 -17.50
N GLY A 224 18.49 -20.37 -16.92
CA GLY A 224 19.30 -19.20 -16.59
C GLY A 224 18.48 -17.92 -16.54
N ALA A 225 19.16 -16.77 -16.43
CA ALA A 225 18.53 -15.47 -16.26
C ALA A 225 17.53 -15.11 -17.38
N GLU A 226 17.73 -15.58 -18.60
CA GLU A 226 16.79 -15.36 -19.72
C GLU A 226 15.44 -16.08 -19.55
N SER A 227 15.34 -17.05 -18.62
CA SER A 227 14.10 -17.76 -18.30
C SER A 227 13.18 -16.98 -17.35
N TYR A 228 13.58 -15.83 -16.79
CA TYR A 228 12.64 -15.02 -16.00
C TYR A 228 11.57 -14.40 -16.87
N GLU A 229 10.35 -14.38 -16.36
CA GLU A 229 9.21 -13.71 -16.96
C GLU A 229 9.09 -12.27 -16.46
N LEU A 230 8.53 -11.40 -17.30
CA LEU A 230 8.15 -10.04 -16.93
C LEU A 230 6.65 -10.02 -16.62
N LEU A 231 6.29 -9.42 -15.50
CA LEU A 231 4.93 -9.04 -15.13
C LEU A 231 4.84 -7.51 -15.06
N GLU A 232 3.97 -6.89 -15.85
CA GLU A 232 3.58 -5.49 -15.65
C GLU A 232 2.10 -5.41 -15.25
N GLY A 233 1.78 -4.53 -14.30
CA GLY A 233 0.40 -4.40 -13.83
C GLY A 233 0.16 -3.30 -12.81
N SER A 234 -1.11 -3.15 -12.39
CA SER A 234 -1.48 -2.31 -11.24
C SER A 234 -1.29 -3.07 -9.94
N VAL A 235 -0.74 -2.40 -8.93
CA VAL A 235 -0.61 -2.96 -7.58
C VAL A 235 -1.94 -2.81 -6.87
N GLU A 236 -2.49 -3.94 -6.46
CA GLU A 236 -3.82 -4.08 -5.88
C GLU A 236 -3.78 -4.35 -4.40
N LYS A 237 -2.75 -5.11 -3.97
CA LYS A 237 -2.43 -5.35 -2.58
C LYS A 237 -0.93 -5.34 -2.36
N SER A 238 -0.55 -5.02 -1.14
CA SER A 238 0.82 -5.04 -0.66
C SER A 238 0.71 -5.31 0.83
N HIS A 239 1.41 -6.26 1.41
CA HIS A 239 1.35 -6.47 2.86
C HIS A 239 2.56 -7.28 3.33
N ILE A 240 2.85 -7.19 4.62
CA ILE A 240 3.81 -8.09 5.25
C ILE A 240 3.02 -9.33 5.63
N SER A 241 3.43 -10.49 5.11
CA SER A 241 2.83 -11.76 5.48
C SER A 241 3.23 -12.10 6.92
N ARG A 242 2.29 -12.69 7.66
CA ARG A 242 2.59 -13.42 8.90
C ARG A 242 2.90 -14.89 8.62
N LYS A 243 2.51 -15.37 7.44
CA LYS A 243 2.70 -16.76 7.04
C LYS A 243 3.95 -16.87 6.20
N ASP A 244 4.77 -17.83 6.57
CA ASP A 244 5.86 -18.28 5.74
C ASP A 244 6.29 -19.68 6.15
N ASN A 245 6.98 -20.42 5.28
CA ASN A 245 7.54 -21.71 5.66
C ASN A 245 8.95 -21.54 6.25
N PRO A 246 9.14 -21.79 7.56
CA PRO A 246 10.41 -21.58 8.24
C PRO A 246 11.50 -22.59 7.82
N LEU A 247 11.18 -23.58 6.97
CA LEU A 247 12.13 -24.58 6.48
C LEU A 247 12.97 -24.08 5.29
N ASN A 248 12.51 -23.04 4.60
CA ASN A 248 13.10 -22.52 3.36
C ASN A 248 13.19 -20.98 3.31
N HIS A 249 12.58 -20.29 4.27
CA HIS A 249 12.67 -18.83 4.41
C HIS A 249 13.54 -18.40 5.59
N ASP A 250 14.16 -17.22 5.51
CA ASP A 250 14.90 -16.60 6.62
C ASP A 250 14.22 -15.35 7.21
N SER A 251 13.11 -14.92 6.59
CA SER A 251 12.13 -14.00 7.14
C SER A 251 10.76 -14.24 6.52
N GLN A 252 9.73 -13.59 7.04
CA GLN A 252 8.42 -13.59 6.41
C GLN A 252 8.46 -12.76 5.13
N ASP A 253 7.68 -13.15 4.14
CA ASP A 253 7.55 -12.42 2.90
C ASP A 253 6.83 -11.06 3.02
N HIS A 254 7.19 -10.15 2.11
CA HIS A 254 6.36 -9.02 1.75
C HIS A 254 5.63 -9.34 0.45
N ASN A 255 4.34 -9.61 0.53
CA ASN A 255 3.52 -10.06 -0.58
C ASN A 255 2.93 -8.85 -1.31
N VAL A 256 3.07 -8.84 -2.63
CA VAL A 256 2.49 -7.84 -3.53
C VAL A 256 1.58 -8.54 -4.53
N HIS A 257 0.32 -8.12 -4.59
CA HIS A 257 -0.63 -8.61 -5.59
C HIS A 257 -0.75 -7.62 -6.72
N VAL A 258 -0.39 -8.07 -7.91
CA VAL A 258 -0.41 -7.27 -9.13
C VAL A 258 -1.53 -7.78 -10.03
N ARG A 259 -2.44 -6.89 -10.46
CA ARG A 259 -3.36 -7.21 -11.56
C ARG A 259 -2.58 -7.05 -12.87
N PRO A 260 -2.34 -8.14 -13.62
CA PRO A 260 -1.54 -8.06 -14.84
C PRO A 260 -2.22 -7.19 -15.90
N ASP A 261 -1.43 -6.39 -16.59
CA ASP A 261 -1.86 -5.70 -17.80
C ASP A 261 -2.30 -6.71 -18.87
N PRO A 262 -3.12 -6.30 -19.85
CA PRO A 262 -3.68 -7.21 -20.84
C PRO A 262 -2.68 -8.19 -21.48
N PRO A 263 -1.45 -7.79 -21.90
CA PRO A 263 -0.49 -8.71 -22.49
C PRO A 263 0.01 -9.80 -21.53
N PHE A 264 0.01 -9.55 -20.22
CA PHE A 264 0.60 -10.43 -19.19
C PHE A 264 -0.41 -11.35 -18.51
N GLN A 265 -1.68 -11.30 -18.91
CA GLN A 265 -2.72 -12.20 -18.38
C GLN A 265 -2.42 -13.69 -18.60
N HIS A 266 -1.57 -14.03 -19.57
CA HIS A 266 -1.09 -15.39 -19.80
C HIS A 266 -0.28 -15.97 -18.64
N LEU A 267 0.29 -15.15 -17.76
CA LEU A 267 1.01 -15.65 -16.59
C LEU A 267 0.05 -16.24 -15.55
N LEU A 268 -1.22 -15.82 -15.53
CA LEU A 268 -2.24 -16.31 -14.60
C LEU A 268 -2.68 -17.73 -14.95
N ARG A 269 -3.12 -18.52 -13.96
CA ARG A 269 -3.72 -19.84 -14.16
C ARG A 269 -5.20 -19.86 -13.77
N GLY A 270 -6.02 -20.50 -14.60
CA GLY A 270 -7.42 -20.77 -14.26
C GLY A 270 -8.26 -19.49 -14.07
N SER A 271 -8.88 -19.33 -12.91
CA SER A 271 -9.69 -18.16 -12.53
C SER A 271 -8.91 -17.09 -11.76
N GLN A 272 -7.60 -17.24 -11.64
CA GLN A 272 -6.75 -16.24 -10.99
C GLN A 272 -6.86 -14.89 -11.70
N THR A 273 -7.01 -13.81 -10.93
CA THR A 273 -7.13 -12.44 -11.46
C THR A 273 -5.97 -11.55 -11.04
N LEU A 274 -5.25 -11.93 -9.98
CA LEU A 274 -4.11 -11.23 -9.41
C LEU A 274 -2.92 -12.19 -9.38
N MET A 275 -1.78 -11.71 -9.85
CA MET A 275 -0.51 -12.39 -9.72
C MET A 275 0.10 -12.01 -8.39
N GLU A 276 0.48 -13.01 -7.59
CA GLU A 276 1.24 -12.79 -6.37
C GLU A 276 2.73 -12.70 -6.68
N VAL A 277 3.38 -11.82 -5.93
CA VAL A 277 4.82 -11.59 -5.95
C VAL A 277 5.25 -11.53 -4.50
N GLU A 278 5.97 -12.54 -4.05
CA GLU A 278 6.41 -12.62 -2.66
C GLU A 278 7.90 -12.35 -2.60
N TRP A 279 8.29 -11.48 -1.68
CA TRP A 279 9.68 -11.11 -1.54
C TRP A 279 10.06 -11.09 -0.07
N GLU A 280 11.03 -11.92 0.27
CA GLU A 280 11.68 -11.98 1.57
C GLU A 280 11.93 -10.59 2.16
N ARG A 281 11.23 -10.28 3.26
CA ARG A 281 11.16 -8.93 3.84
C ARG A 281 12.54 -8.37 4.16
N ASN A 282 13.45 -9.21 4.66
CA ASN A 282 14.82 -8.82 5.01
C ASN A 282 15.68 -8.48 3.77
N HIS A 283 15.26 -8.93 2.59
CA HIS A 283 15.90 -8.68 1.31
C HIS A 283 15.13 -7.69 0.42
N PHE A 284 14.01 -7.16 0.90
CA PHE A 284 13.21 -6.15 0.20
C PHE A 284 13.13 -4.84 0.99
N PRO A 285 14.03 -3.88 0.73
CA PRO A 285 14.05 -2.61 1.47
C PRO A 285 12.76 -1.81 1.32
N GLU A 286 12.34 -1.15 2.39
CA GLU A 286 11.03 -0.49 2.50
C GLU A 286 10.76 0.56 1.40
N VAL A 287 11.79 1.23 0.92
CA VAL A 287 11.71 2.26 -0.15
C VAL A 287 11.25 1.67 -1.50
N PHE A 288 11.45 0.38 -1.72
CA PHE A 288 11.11 -0.31 -2.96
C PHE A 288 9.80 -1.10 -2.88
N ARG A 289 9.18 -1.15 -1.70
CA ARG A 289 7.88 -1.81 -1.52
C ARG A 289 6.78 -0.95 -2.16
N PRO A 290 6.00 -1.50 -3.10
CA PRO A 290 4.91 -0.74 -3.70
C PRO A 290 3.75 -0.59 -2.71
N THR A 291 2.91 0.40 -2.97
CA THR A 291 1.66 0.62 -2.27
C THR A 291 0.52 0.48 -3.28
N PRO A 292 -0.69 0.03 -2.90
CA PRO A 292 -1.76 -0.10 -3.88
C PRO A 292 -2.08 1.22 -4.61
N GLY A 293 -2.49 1.11 -5.88
CA GLY A 293 -2.61 2.26 -6.78
C GLY A 293 -1.31 2.69 -7.45
N ASP A 294 -0.16 2.17 -7.04
CA ASP A 294 1.05 2.19 -7.86
C ASP A 294 0.94 1.18 -9.01
N ARG A 295 1.91 1.23 -9.93
CA ARG A 295 2.13 0.17 -10.92
C ARG A 295 3.47 -0.48 -10.66
N ALA A 296 3.62 -1.74 -11.06
CA ALA A 296 4.89 -2.45 -10.92
C ALA A 296 5.26 -3.17 -12.22
N SER A 297 6.56 -3.19 -12.50
CA SER A 297 7.18 -4.10 -13.46
C SER A 297 8.10 -5.05 -12.70
N VAL A 298 7.76 -6.34 -12.68
CA VAL A 298 8.44 -7.36 -11.88
C VAL A 298 9.06 -8.39 -12.81
N PHE A 299 10.32 -8.76 -12.57
CA PHE A 299 10.92 -9.94 -13.19
C PHE A 299 11.16 -11.00 -12.13
N GLY A 300 10.92 -12.26 -12.47
CA GLY A 300 11.20 -13.38 -11.57
C GLY A 300 10.89 -14.73 -12.17
N PHE A 301 10.88 -15.75 -11.32
CA PHE A 301 10.51 -17.09 -11.71
C PHE A 301 8.99 -17.19 -11.83
N TRP A 302 8.49 -17.59 -13.00
CA TRP A 302 7.08 -17.96 -13.15
C TRP A 302 6.90 -19.40 -12.68
N ILE A 303 6.26 -19.55 -11.53
CA ILE A 303 6.15 -20.82 -10.81
C ILE A 303 4.70 -21.29 -10.72
N LEU A 304 4.54 -22.58 -10.44
CA LEU A 304 3.33 -23.15 -9.84
C LEU A 304 3.57 -23.24 -8.34
N ASP A 305 2.67 -22.66 -7.56
CA ASP A 305 2.64 -22.86 -6.12
C ASP A 305 1.92 -24.19 -5.83
N CYS A 306 2.72 -25.24 -5.71
CA CYS A 306 2.26 -26.58 -5.39
C CYS A 306 1.72 -26.70 -3.96
N GLY A 307 2.03 -25.76 -3.06
CA GLY A 307 1.47 -25.68 -1.70
C GLY A 307 0.00 -25.27 -1.66
N HIS A 308 -0.49 -24.55 -2.69
CA HIS A 308 -1.76 -23.81 -2.65
C HIS A 308 -2.77 -24.14 -3.77
N ASP A 309 -3.16 -25.40 -4.02
CA ASP A 309 -4.02 -25.76 -5.17
C ASP A 309 -3.41 -25.41 -6.58
N GLY A 310 -2.14 -25.02 -6.63
CA GLY A 310 -1.37 -24.83 -7.88
C GLY A 310 -1.53 -23.48 -8.60
N PRO A 311 -1.84 -22.32 -8.00
CA PRO A 311 -1.85 -21.04 -8.72
C PRO A 311 -0.46 -20.75 -9.29
N THR A 312 -0.40 -19.75 -10.15
CA THR A 312 0.87 -19.29 -10.71
C THR A 312 1.27 -17.99 -10.07
N GLU A 313 2.57 -17.82 -9.81
CA GLU A 313 3.12 -16.67 -9.08
C GLU A 313 4.44 -16.22 -9.69
N ILE A 314 4.91 -15.05 -9.29
CA ILE A 314 6.30 -14.64 -9.50
C ILE A 314 7.05 -14.78 -8.17
N HIS A 315 7.61 -15.96 -7.94
CA HIS A 315 8.35 -16.28 -6.72
C HIS A 315 9.58 -17.15 -7.04
N PRO A 316 10.80 -16.76 -6.62
CA PRO A 316 11.15 -15.44 -6.13
C PRO A 316 11.18 -14.41 -7.29
N PRO A 317 10.89 -13.14 -7.03
CA PRO A 317 11.27 -12.06 -7.93
C PRO A 317 12.80 -11.88 -7.94
N VAL A 318 13.34 -11.18 -8.94
CA VAL A 318 14.74 -10.73 -8.98
C VAL A 318 14.86 -9.25 -9.30
N ALA A 319 13.79 -8.66 -9.84
CA ALA A 319 13.69 -7.24 -10.11
C ALA A 319 12.28 -6.73 -9.86
N ILE A 320 12.17 -5.53 -9.32
CA ILE A 320 10.95 -4.75 -9.31
C ILE A 320 11.26 -3.30 -9.66
N ALA A 321 10.49 -2.73 -10.58
CA ALA A 321 10.40 -1.30 -10.79
C ALA A 321 9.02 -0.83 -10.31
N VAL A 322 8.98 -0.01 -9.27
CA VAL A 322 7.74 0.55 -8.74
C VAL A 322 7.50 1.92 -9.36
N HIS A 323 6.38 2.10 -10.02
CA HIS A 323 5.97 3.32 -10.72
C HIS A 323 4.91 4.05 -9.90
N ARG A 324 5.32 5.14 -9.24
CA ARG A 324 4.49 5.92 -8.34
C ARG A 324 3.98 7.19 -9.01
N PRO A 325 2.66 7.36 -9.23
CA PRO A 325 2.10 8.63 -9.70
C PRO A 325 2.21 9.69 -8.59
N ARG A 326 3.26 10.52 -8.64
CA ARG A 326 3.63 11.48 -7.59
C ARG A 326 4.00 12.82 -8.21
N ALA A 327 4.02 13.87 -7.39
CA ALA A 327 4.59 15.15 -7.80
C ALA A 327 6.11 14.99 -7.98
N ILE A 328 6.64 15.41 -9.12
CA ILE A 328 8.09 15.42 -9.38
C ILE A 328 8.62 16.86 -9.45
N PRO A 329 9.77 17.15 -8.85
CA PRO A 329 10.45 18.42 -9.05
C PRO A 329 11.12 18.47 -10.42
N ILE A 330 11.13 19.64 -11.05
CA ILE A 330 11.98 19.93 -12.21
C ILE A 330 13.11 20.86 -11.76
N ASP A 331 14.35 20.44 -11.96
CA ASP A 331 15.52 21.25 -11.58
C ASP A 331 15.52 22.59 -12.32
N ALA A 332 15.91 23.65 -11.61
CA ALA A 332 15.96 25.00 -12.17
C ALA A 332 16.87 25.12 -13.40
N SER A 333 17.93 24.30 -13.48
CA SER A 333 18.86 24.26 -14.61
C SER A 333 18.46 23.27 -15.71
N ALA A 334 17.47 22.41 -15.46
CA ALA A 334 17.04 21.44 -16.45
C ALA A 334 16.33 22.16 -17.61
N THR A 335 16.72 21.82 -18.83
CA THR A 335 16.09 22.35 -20.04
C THR A 335 15.22 21.29 -20.68
N VAL A 336 14.10 21.73 -21.26
CA VAL A 336 13.20 20.88 -22.04
C VAL A 336 13.02 21.49 -23.43
N SER A 337 12.68 20.66 -24.41
CA SER A 337 12.54 21.08 -25.82
C SER A 337 11.13 21.56 -26.11
N TYR A 338 10.96 22.88 -26.25
CA TYR A 338 9.70 23.50 -26.63
C TYR A 338 9.54 23.50 -28.15
N ALA A 339 8.32 23.22 -28.62
CA ALA A 339 7.95 23.43 -30.02
C ALA A 339 7.49 24.88 -30.23
N SER A 340 8.04 25.59 -31.22
CA SER A 340 7.39 26.78 -31.76
C SER A 340 6.17 26.36 -32.60
N GLY A 341 5.11 27.16 -32.60
CA GLY A 341 3.84 26.81 -33.25
C GLY A 341 3.92 26.36 -34.72
N ASP A 342 2.81 25.75 -35.19
CA ASP A 342 2.60 25.16 -36.52
C ASP A 342 3.74 24.24 -37.01
N ASP A 343 3.90 23.05 -36.41
CA ASP A 343 4.63 21.83 -36.89
C ASP A 343 5.98 22.00 -37.65
N VAL A 344 6.55 23.19 -37.69
CA VAL A 344 7.73 23.56 -38.44
C VAL A 344 8.77 24.00 -37.43
N ILE A 345 9.74 23.11 -37.25
CA ILE A 345 11.09 23.33 -36.70
C ILE A 345 11.48 24.82 -36.84
N PRO A 346 11.79 25.51 -35.73
CA PRO A 346 12.76 25.02 -34.76
C PRO A 346 12.23 24.74 -33.34
N PHE A 347 12.62 23.57 -32.81
CA PHE A 347 12.62 23.34 -31.37
C PHE A 347 13.69 24.20 -30.72
N PHE A 348 13.40 24.76 -29.55
CA PHE A 348 14.41 25.41 -28.72
C PHE A 348 14.38 24.82 -27.31
N SER A 349 15.56 24.66 -26.71
CA SER A 349 15.69 24.18 -25.34
C SER A 349 15.70 25.39 -24.40
N SER A 350 14.87 25.35 -23.37
CA SER A 350 14.81 26.41 -22.35
C SER A 350 14.52 25.79 -20.98
N PRO A 351 14.96 26.42 -19.88
CA PRO A 351 14.51 26.02 -18.54
C PRO A 351 12.99 26.13 -18.39
N VAL A 352 12.41 25.31 -17.51
CA VAL A 352 10.98 25.42 -17.16
C VAL A 352 10.75 26.57 -16.19
N GLY A 353 11.63 26.71 -15.19
CA GLY A 353 11.48 27.71 -14.14
C GLY A 353 12.18 27.29 -12.86
N THR A 354 11.96 28.02 -11.78
CA THR A 354 12.44 27.67 -10.43
C THR A 354 11.28 27.21 -9.55
N ASN A 355 11.56 26.29 -8.62
CA ASN A 355 10.57 25.72 -7.69
C ASN A 355 9.34 25.11 -8.42
N VAL A 356 9.59 24.43 -9.54
CA VAL A 356 8.55 23.84 -10.38
C VAL A 356 8.30 22.40 -9.97
N PHE A 357 7.03 22.07 -9.72
CA PHE A 357 6.53 20.72 -9.55
C PHE A 357 5.44 20.41 -10.58
N VAL A 358 5.48 19.21 -11.12
CA VAL A 358 4.47 18.71 -12.06
C VAL A 358 4.01 17.32 -11.65
N PRO A 359 2.78 16.92 -12.02
CA PRO A 359 2.39 15.51 -12.00
C PRO A 359 3.34 14.68 -12.86
N GLY A 360 3.81 13.56 -12.31
CA GLY A 360 4.70 12.65 -13.00
C GLY A 360 4.74 11.28 -12.36
N ILE A 361 5.66 10.45 -12.83
CA ILE A 361 5.92 9.12 -12.32
C ILE A 361 7.33 9.11 -11.73
N VAL A 362 7.42 8.75 -10.45
CA VAL A 362 8.67 8.36 -9.79
C VAL A 362 8.80 6.85 -9.96
N THR A 363 9.80 6.39 -10.71
CA THR A 363 10.09 4.96 -10.87
C THR A 363 11.33 4.60 -10.07
N ASP A 364 11.16 3.77 -9.04
CA ASP A 364 12.25 3.22 -8.24
C ASP A 364 12.52 1.78 -8.66
N ILE A 365 13.77 1.51 -9.05
CA ILE A 365 14.21 0.23 -9.57
C ILE A 365 15.05 -0.46 -8.51
N TYR A 366 14.68 -1.70 -8.18
CA TYR A 366 15.43 -2.59 -7.31
C TYR A 366 15.63 -3.93 -8.00
N ILE A 367 16.88 -4.32 -8.18
CA ILE A 367 17.25 -5.63 -8.73
C ILE A 367 18.19 -6.27 -7.72
N ASN A 368 17.86 -7.48 -7.24
CA ASN A 368 18.65 -8.21 -6.26
C ASN A 368 18.66 -9.69 -6.58
N GLN A 369 19.80 -10.33 -6.34
CA GLN A 369 19.98 -11.77 -6.48
C GLN A 369 19.40 -12.62 -5.32
N GLN A 370 18.82 -11.99 -4.28
CA GLN A 370 18.22 -12.62 -3.09
C GLN A 370 16.81 -12.06 -2.86
N ALA A 371 15.78 -12.93 -2.84
CA ALA A 371 14.39 -12.43 -2.89
C ALA A 371 13.24 -13.39 -2.56
N GLY A 372 13.43 -14.64 -2.12
CA GLY A 372 12.26 -15.51 -1.81
C GLY A 372 12.62 -16.94 -1.37
N GLU A 373 13.82 -17.43 -1.68
CA GLU A 373 14.41 -18.57 -0.96
C GLU A 373 15.90 -18.27 -0.73
N VAL A 374 16.20 -17.56 0.35
CA VAL A 374 17.56 -17.07 0.62
C VAL A 374 18.47 -18.21 1.09
N THR A 375 17.89 -19.30 1.58
CA THR A 375 18.66 -20.46 1.98
C THR A 375 19.17 -21.19 0.72
N ASN A 376 20.46 -21.02 0.39
CA ASN A 376 21.17 -21.85 -0.61
C ASN A 376 21.31 -23.34 -0.14
N ASN A 377 20.46 -23.77 0.79
CA ASN A 377 20.43 -25.11 1.35
C ASN A 377 19.83 -26.11 0.35
N CYS A 378 19.14 -25.66 -0.71
CA CYS A 378 18.43 -26.54 -1.64
C CYS A 378 17.48 -27.44 -0.84
N SER A 379 16.67 -26.79 0.01
CA SER A 379 15.67 -27.44 0.84
C SER A 379 14.72 -28.26 -0.03
N ASP A 380 14.22 -29.40 0.46
CA ASP A 380 13.26 -30.21 -0.30
C ASP A 380 11.93 -29.47 -0.56
N THR A 381 11.63 -28.42 0.20
CA THR A 381 10.43 -27.59 0.10
C THR A 381 10.63 -26.35 -0.77
N GLY A 382 11.87 -26.05 -1.15
CA GLY A 382 12.25 -24.86 -1.92
C GLY A 382 11.86 -24.87 -3.40
N LEU A 383 12.43 -23.92 -4.15
CA LEU A 383 12.23 -23.75 -5.57
C LEU A 383 12.91 -24.85 -6.39
N HIS A 384 12.13 -25.53 -7.22
CA HIS A 384 12.61 -26.62 -8.07
C HIS A 384 12.23 -26.47 -9.55
N GLN A 385 12.93 -27.22 -10.39
CA GLN A 385 12.46 -27.54 -11.74
C GLN A 385 11.18 -28.38 -11.68
N PRO A 386 10.34 -28.38 -12.73
CA PRO A 386 9.15 -29.21 -12.77
C PRO A 386 9.50 -30.71 -12.67
N GLY A 387 8.75 -31.41 -11.81
CA GLY A 387 8.82 -32.87 -11.67
C GLY A 387 8.18 -33.61 -12.83
N HIS A 388 8.38 -34.92 -12.88
CA HIS A 388 7.77 -35.81 -13.88
C HIS A 388 7.68 -37.25 -13.38
N TYR A 389 6.85 -38.07 -14.04
CA TYR A 389 6.74 -39.50 -13.77
C TYR A 389 7.47 -40.35 -14.83
N ILE A 390 8.23 -41.35 -14.40
CA ILE A 390 8.89 -42.32 -15.28
C ILE A 390 8.28 -43.70 -15.07
N VAL A 391 7.92 -44.37 -16.16
CA VAL A 391 7.49 -45.78 -16.13
C VAL A 391 8.71 -46.68 -16.10
N THR A 392 8.86 -47.44 -15.02
CA THR A 392 9.91 -48.45 -14.83
C THR A 392 9.31 -49.86 -14.85
N PRO A 393 10.11 -50.92 -15.06
CA PRO A 393 9.64 -52.31 -14.92
C PRO A 393 9.03 -52.63 -13.55
N GLN A 394 9.36 -51.85 -12.51
CA GLN A 394 8.90 -52.01 -11.13
C GLN A 394 7.67 -51.16 -10.81
N GLY A 395 7.22 -50.28 -11.72
CA GLY A 395 6.09 -49.38 -11.50
C GLY A 395 6.34 -47.95 -12.01
N VAL A 396 5.47 -47.02 -11.64
CA VAL A 396 5.63 -45.59 -11.93
C VAL A 396 6.46 -44.95 -10.82
N LEU A 397 7.56 -44.29 -11.19
CA LEU A 397 8.44 -43.57 -10.28
C LEU A 397 8.22 -42.06 -10.43
N ALA A 398 7.97 -41.37 -9.32
CA ALA A 398 7.97 -39.91 -9.27
C ALA A 398 9.41 -39.39 -9.19
N VAL A 399 9.78 -38.44 -10.04
CA VAL A 399 11.10 -37.82 -10.06
C VAL A 399 10.95 -36.32 -9.78
N THR A 400 11.38 -35.90 -8.60
CA THR A 400 11.47 -34.49 -8.22
C THR A 400 12.46 -33.79 -9.15
N GLY A 401 12.11 -32.59 -9.62
CA GLY A 401 13.03 -31.78 -10.42
C GLY A 401 14.27 -31.40 -9.61
N ALA A 402 15.31 -30.89 -10.26
CA ALA A 402 16.47 -30.37 -9.54
C ALA A 402 16.13 -29.05 -8.85
N CYS A 403 16.67 -28.79 -7.67
CA CYS A 403 16.51 -27.50 -7.01
C CYS A 403 17.20 -26.38 -7.79
N ILE A 404 16.66 -25.17 -7.69
CA ILE A 404 17.22 -23.95 -8.27
C ILE A 404 17.79 -23.11 -7.13
N ARG A 405 19.12 -23.04 -7.07
CA ARG A 405 19.82 -22.40 -5.94
C ARG A 405 19.90 -20.88 -6.08
N SER A 406 19.81 -20.19 -4.95
CA SER A 406 20.22 -18.79 -4.79
C SER A 406 21.76 -18.68 -4.59
N PRO A 407 22.40 -17.53 -4.91
CA PRO A 407 21.83 -16.31 -5.47
C PRO A 407 21.44 -16.44 -6.95
N HIS A 408 20.36 -15.78 -7.34
CA HIS A 408 19.81 -15.85 -8.69
C HIS A 408 20.56 -14.90 -9.66
N PRO A 409 20.96 -15.36 -10.85
CA PRO A 409 21.78 -14.57 -11.77
C PRO A 409 21.04 -13.33 -12.29
N LEU A 410 21.74 -12.19 -12.32
CA LEU A 410 21.22 -10.91 -12.85
C LEU A 410 21.69 -10.60 -14.28
N ASN A 411 22.49 -11.49 -14.88
CA ASN A 411 23.23 -11.28 -16.12
C ASN A 411 22.33 -11.33 -17.37
N ARG A 412 21.41 -10.38 -17.49
CA ARG A 412 20.51 -10.20 -18.63
C ARG A 412 20.23 -8.73 -18.92
N VAL A 413 19.51 -8.48 -20.01
CA VAL A 413 18.87 -7.19 -20.26
C VAL A 413 17.47 -7.19 -19.64
N PHE A 414 17.18 -6.22 -18.79
CA PHE A 414 15.85 -5.96 -18.23
C PHE A 414 15.17 -4.87 -19.05
N THR A 415 13.98 -5.14 -19.60
CA THR A 415 13.22 -4.15 -20.38
C THR A 415 11.77 -4.08 -19.93
N PHE A 416 11.31 -2.90 -19.52
CA PHE A 416 9.95 -2.67 -19.02
C PHE A 416 9.44 -1.28 -19.41
N ASN A 417 8.19 -0.96 -19.10
CA ASN A 417 7.51 0.27 -19.51
C ASN A 417 7.13 1.14 -18.31
N ILE A 418 7.35 2.45 -18.45
CA ILE A 418 6.79 3.48 -17.59
C ILE A 418 5.64 4.14 -18.38
N PHE A 419 4.41 3.83 -18.01
CA PHE A 419 3.23 4.50 -18.55
C PHE A 419 3.11 5.90 -17.96
N LEU A 420 2.85 6.90 -18.79
CA LEU A 420 2.73 8.30 -18.38
C LEU A 420 1.26 8.70 -18.30
N PRO A 421 0.92 9.75 -17.54
CA PRO A 421 -0.35 10.43 -17.72
C PRO A 421 -0.52 10.90 -19.18
N PRO A 422 -1.75 11.05 -19.68
CA PRO A 422 -1.98 11.58 -21.03
C PRO A 422 -1.26 12.92 -21.23
N ARG A 423 -0.60 13.07 -22.39
CA ARG A 423 0.06 14.34 -22.76
C ARG A 423 -0.97 15.47 -22.80
N PRO A 424 -0.76 16.56 -22.03
CA PRO A 424 -1.68 17.69 -22.05
C PRO A 424 -1.75 18.32 -23.44
N GLN A 425 -2.97 18.53 -23.92
CA GLN A 425 -3.25 19.07 -25.26
C GLN A 425 -3.35 20.60 -25.20
N LEU A 426 -2.57 21.29 -26.04
CA LEU A 426 -2.59 22.75 -26.13
C LEU A 426 -3.66 23.23 -27.13
N THR A 427 -4.16 24.46 -26.95
CA THR A 427 -5.20 25.04 -27.80
C THR A 427 -4.66 25.61 -29.11
N THR A 428 -3.35 25.85 -29.17
CA THR A 428 -2.58 26.17 -30.38
C THR A 428 -1.71 24.97 -30.76
N LYS A 429 -1.47 24.73 -32.07
CA LYS A 429 -0.57 23.64 -32.50
C LYS A 429 0.80 23.80 -31.84
N GLY A 430 1.15 22.84 -31.01
CA GLY A 430 2.29 22.83 -30.10
C GLY A 430 2.04 21.76 -29.05
N ALA A 431 3.08 21.27 -28.37
CA ALA A 431 2.91 20.12 -27.50
C ALA A 431 3.78 20.23 -26.24
N VAL A 432 3.19 19.87 -25.08
CA VAL A 432 3.89 19.98 -23.80
C VAL A 432 5.12 19.07 -23.78
N PRO A 433 6.32 19.58 -23.47
CA PRO A 433 7.53 18.76 -23.46
C PRO A 433 7.51 17.69 -22.36
N LEU A 434 8.15 16.56 -22.64
CA LEU A 434 8.44 15.53 -21.64
C LEU A 434 9.74 15.88 -20.90
N TYR A 435 9.70 15.85 -19.57
CA TYR A 435 10.89 15.88 -18.72
C TYR A 435 11.20 14.46 -18.25
N THR A 436 12.46 14.06 -18.35
CA THR A 436 12.98 12.82 -17.79
C THR A 436 14.30 13.06 -17.09
N ARG A 437 14.51 12.47 -15.93
CA ARG A 437 15.78 12.50 -15.20
C ARG A 437 16.06 11.13 -14.62
N ILE A 438 17.26 10.63 -14.85
CA ILE A 438 17.78 9.45 -14.19
C ILE A 438 18.72 9.91 -13.10
N GLU A 439 18.62 9.32 -11.92
CA GLU A 439 19.50 9.61 -10.79
C GLU A 439 19.86 8.35 -9.99
N PRO A 440 21.02 8.36 -9.29
CA PRO A 440 21.30 7.38 -8.26
C PRO A 440 20.16 7.30 -7.26
N HIS A 441 19.76 6.09 -6.87
CA HIS A 441 18.73 5.95 -5.85
C HIS A 441 19.27 6.45 -4.48
N PRO A 442 18.57 7.34 -3.75
CA PRO A 442 19.11 7.93 -2.52
C PRO A 442 19.32 6.92 -1.36
N PHE A 443 18.75 5.72 -1.44
CA PHE A 443 19.04 4.62 -0.51
C PHE A 443 20.45 4.01 -0.70
N GLY A 444 21.13 4.27 -1.82
CA GLY A 444 22.46 3.72 -2.15
C GLY A 444 22.44 2.58 -3.18
N PHE A 445 23.55 1.84 -3.29
CA PHE A 445 23.76 0.65 -4.16
C PHE A 445 23.84 0.91 -5.68
N SER A 446 24.08 2.15 -6.10
CA SER A 446 23.96 2.57 -7.50
C SER A 446 25.18 2.31 -8.40
N THR A 447 26.03 1.31 -8.12
CA THR A 447 27.13 0.96 -9.04
C THR A 447 26.54 0.14 -10.19
N GLY A 448 26.41 0.69 -11.39
CA GLY A 448 25.81 -0.01 -12.54
C GLY A 448 25.57 0.94 -13.73
N PRO A 449 25.19 0.42 -14.91
CA PRO A 449 24.94 1.24 -16.09
C PRO A 449 23.68 2.09 -15.95
N GLU A 450 23.65 3.22 -16.65
CA GLU A 450 22.45 4.06 -16.75
C GLU A 450 21.40 3.40 -17.67
N PRO A 451 20.13 3.34 -17.23
CA PRO A 451 19.01 2.89 -18.06
C PRO A 451 18.91 3.69 -19.37
N GLN A 452 18.59 3.00 -20.45
CA GLN A 452 18.24 3.62 -21.73
C GLN A 452 16.74 3.87 -21.79
N LEU A 453 16.34 5.09 -22.14
CA LEU A 453 14.93 5.52 -22.20
C LEU A 453 14.52 5.76 -23.65
N THR A 454 13.47 5.07 -24.09
CA THR A 454 12.88 5.27 -25.43
C THR A 454 11.41 5.65 -25.29
N VAL A 455 11.02 6.79 -25.85
CA VAL A 455 9.61 7.23 -25.84
C VAL A 455 8.86 6.53 -26.98
N LEU A 456 7.77 5.86 -26.64
CA LEU A 456 6.92 5.08 -27.54
C LEU A 456 5.45 5.50 -27.40
N GLY A 457 4.59 4.92 -28.26
CA GLY A 457 3.15 5.18 -28.28
C GLY A 457 2.74 6.30 -29.23
N THR A 458 1.49 6.73 -29.13
CA THR A 458 0.91 7.81 -29.94
C THR A 458 0.27 8.84 -29.01
N ALA A 459 0.43 10.13 -29.32
CA ALA A 459 -0.19 11.18 -28.51
C ALA A 459 -1.72 11.03 -28.48
N PRO A 460 -2.38 11.25 -27.32
CA PRO A 460 -1.80 11.70 -26.04
C PRO A 460 -1.13 10.60 -25.19
N ASN A 461 -1.33 9.32 -25.51
CA ASN A 461 -0.92 8.19 -24.67
C ASN A 461 0.49 7.69 -25.04
N LEU A 462 1.48 8.48 -24.64
CA LEU A 462 2.90 8.13 -24.77
C LEU A 462 3.40 7.41 -23.51
N TYR A 463 4.38 6.53 -23.66
CA TYR A 463 5.03 5.82 -22.55
C TYR A 463 6.54 5.72 -22.80
N ILE A 464 7.30 5.37 -21.77
CA ILE A 464 8.76 5.22 -21.86
C ILE A 464 9.09 3.74 -21.73
N GLN A 465 9.73 3.15 -22.73
CA GLN A 465 10.40 1.86 -22.57
C GLN A 465 11.78 2.09 -21.95
N VAL A 466 12.05 1.40 -20.86
CA VAL A 466 13.31 1.40 -20.12
C VAL A 466 14.06 0.12 -20.44
N SER A 467 15.36 0.22 -20.76
CA SER A 467 16.23 -0.93 -20.95
C SER A 467 17.49 -0.81 -20.10
N ILE A 468 17.82 -1.86 -19.34
CA ILE A 468 18.95 -1.92 -18.42
C ILE A 468 19.76 -3.17 -18.75
N ASP A 469 20.96 -2.97 -19.30
CA ASP A 469 21.86 -4.08 -19.64
C ASP A 469 22.74 -4.45 -18.45
N LEU A 470 22.37 -5.53 -17.76
CA LEU A 470 23.15 -6.10 -16.65
C LEU A 470 23.92 -7.36 -17.07
N THR A 471 24.07 -7.65 -18.36
CA THR A 471 24.74 -8.87 -18.86
C THR A 471 26.16 -9.03 -18.27
N ASN A 472 26.90 -7.93 -18.16
CA ASN A 472 28.25 -7.91 -17.58
C ASN A 472 28.30 -7.36 -16.14
N PHE A 473 27.15 -7.27 -15.47
CA PHE A 473 27.08 -6.77 -14.10
C PHE A 473 27.61 -7.80 -13.11
N THR A 474 28.46 -7.36 -12.18
CA THR A 474 29.08 -8.20 -11.16
C THR A 474 28.62 -7.88 -9.73
N GLY A 475 27.79 -6.84 -9.57
CA GLY A 475 27.20 -6.49 -8.28
C GLY A 475 26.04 -7.42 -7.92
N ARG A 476 25.72 -7.46 -6.62
CA ARG A 476 24.59 -8.26 -6.08
C ARG A 476 23.26 -7.53 -6.15
N THR A 477 23.32 -6.20 -6.16
CA THR A 477 22.16 -5.31 -6.08
C THR A 477 22.37 -4.15 -7.04
N TYR A 478 21.34 -3.81 -7.80
CA TYR A 478 21.30 -2.64 -8.68
C TYR A 478 20.10 -1.77 -8.34
N THR A 479 20.33 -0.46 -8.26
CA THR A 479 19.28 0.52 -7.99
C THR A 479 19.41 1.75 -8.88
N ARG A 480 18.26 2.29 -9.29
CA ARG A 480 18.12 3.58 -9.96
C ARG A 480 16.77 4.21 -9.68
N ARG A 481 16.70 5.54 -9.81
CA ARG A 481 15.45 6.29 -9.84
C ARG A 481 15.31 7.01 -11.17
N ILE A 482 14.09 6.96 -11.73
CA ILE A 482 13.71 7.71 -12.93
C ILE A 482 12.54 8.61 -12.57
N LEU A 483 12.70 9.91 -12.80
CA LEU A 483 11.62 10.88 -12.74
C LEU A 483 11.14 11.15 -14.16
N SER A 484 9.83 11.08 -14.40
CA SER A 484 9.26 11.37 -15.72
C SER A 484 7.92 12.09 -15.63
N GLY A 485 7.71 13.14 -16.42
CA GLY A 485 6.46 13.90 -16.38
C GLY A 485 6.39 15.01 -17.42
N TRP A 486 5.18 15.48 -17.69
CA TRP A 486 4.96 16.56 -18.65
C TRP A 486 5.33 17.91 -18.00
N ALA A 487 6.22 18.66 -18.62
CA ALA A 487 6.70 19.95 -18.14
C ALA A 487 5.67 21.09 -18.37
N LEU A 488 4.42 20.85 -17.99
CA LEU A 488 3.36 21.85 -17.90
C LEU A 488 3.32 22.39 -16.47
N ALA A 489 4.03 23.49 -16.24
CA ALA A 489 4.15 24.13 -14.94
C ALA A 489 3.07 25.20 -14.73
N SER A 490 2.71 25.45 -13.47
CA SER A 490 1.84 26.55 -13.04
C SER A 490 2.52 27.38 -11.95
N PRO A 491 2.31 28.72 -11.87
CA PRO A 491 2.87 29.55 -10.81
C PRO A 491 2.51 29.09 -9.39
N ASP A 492 1.35 28.48 -9.20
CA ASP A 492 0.89 27.94 -7.90
C ASP A 492 1.24 26.45 -7.71
N ASN A 493 2.07 25.87 -8.59
CA ASN A 493 2.38 24.44 -8.62
C ASN A 493 1.13 23.54 -8.62
N TRP A 494 0.06 23.96 -9.32
CA TRP A 494 -1.21 23.22 -9.40
C TRP A 494 -1.87 22.99 -8.04
N GLY A 495 -1.63 23.89 -7.09
CA GLY A 495 -2.14 23.79 -5.73
C GLY A 495 -1.48 22.68 -4.91
N LEU A 496 -0.30 22.19 -5.31
CA LEU A 496 0.45 21.18 -4.58
C LEU A 496 0.68 21.60 -3.12
N ARG A 497 0.26 20.75 -2.19
CA ARG A 497 0.42 20.96 -0.75
C ARG A 497 1.33 19.92 -0.15
N ARG A 498 1.93 20.30 0.96
CA ARG A 498 2.81 19.46 1.77
C ARG A 498 2.06 19.10 3.06
N TRP A 499 2.04 17.83 3.42
CA TRP A 499 1.32 17.32 4.59
C TRP A 499 2.26 16.53 5.49
N LYS A 500 2.04 16.68 6.79
CA LYS A 500 2.71 15.93 7.84
C LYS A 500 1.76 14.92 8.46
N VAL A 501 2.16 13.65 8.49
CA VAL A 501 1.53 12.65 9.36
C VAL A 501 2.41 12.55 10.60
N ARG A 502 1.81 12.67 11.77
CA ARG A 502 2.47 12.47 13.06
C ARG A 502 1.77 11.36 13.82
N LEU A 503 2.49 10.31 14.14
CA LEU A 503 2.07 9.26 15.05
C LEU A 503 2.41 9.70 16.49
N ASN A 504 1.39 9.74 17.35
CA ASN A 504 1.52 10.20 18.74
C ASN A 504 1.82 9.03 19.68
N ASN A 505 1.01 7.99 19.61
CA ASN A 505 1.17 6.75 20.37
C ASN A 505 0.36 5.62 19.71
N LEU A 506 0.67 4.40 20.13
CA LEU A 506 -0.12 3.21 19.93
C LEU A 506 -0.69 2.79 21.30
N ASP A 507 -1.99 2.51 21.38
CA ASP A 507 -2.63 1.96 22.57
C ASP A 507 -3.02 0.51 22.30
N VAL A 508 -2.17 -0.42 22.73
CA VAL A 508 -2.25 -1.86 22.54
C VAL A 508 -3.18 -2.45 23.60
N HIS A 509 -4.25 -3.07 23.11
CA HIS A 509 -5.31 -3.70 23.90
C HIS A 509 -5.13 -5.21 24.02
N ASP A 510 -4.51 -5.80 23.01
CA ASP A 510 -4.17 -7.21 22.87
C ASP A 510 -2.86 -7.25 22.07
N ASP A 511 -1.82 -7.86 22.62
CA ASP A 511 -0.52 -7.99 21.97
C ASP A 511 -0.43 -9.23 21.08
N GLY A 512 -1.45 -10.09 21.05
CA GLY A 512 -1.50 -11.36 20.31
C GLY A 512 -1.41 -12.56 21.25
N ASP A 513 -0.90 -12.35 22.46
CA ASP A 513 -0.58 -13.43 23.38
C ASP A 513 -1.65 -13.74 24.42
N SER A 514 -1.71 -14.99 24.86
CA SER A 514 -2.55 -15.35 26.00
C SER A 514 -2.09 -14.64 27.29
N PHE A 515 -3.02 -14.31 28.20
CA PHE A 515 -2.83 -13.53 29.45
C PHE A 515 -1.67 -13.98 30.39
N VAL A 516 -1.06 -15.15 30.14
CA VAL A 516 0.06 -15.69 30.94
C VAL A 516 1.41 -15.54 30.23
N ARG A 517 1.45 -14.99 29.00
CA ARG A 517 2.57 -15.07 28.05
C ARG A 517 3.07 -13.74 27.47
N GLY A 518 2.19 -12.73 27.31
CA GLY A 518 2.52 -11.52 26.55
C GLY A 518 3.87 -10.88 26.83
N ASP A 519 4.79 -11.04 25.89
CA ASP A 519 5.98 -10.20 25.73
C ASP A 519 5.99 -9.41 24.38
N GLY A 520 5.07 -9.70 23.45
CA GLY A 520 4.67 -8.78 22.38
C GLY A 520 5.78 -8.59 21.34
N ASP A 521 5.99 -9.62 20.53
CA ASP A 521 7.10 -9.77 19.59
C ASP A 521 6.77 -9.17 18.21
N TRP A 522 6.52 -7.87 18.20
CA TRP A 522 5.96 -7.23 17.01
C TRP A 522 6.99 -6.91 15.93
N ARG A 523 6.67 -7.37 14.72
CA ARG A 523 7.26 -6.98 13.46
C ARG A 523 6.22 -6.09 12.78
N PHE A 524 6.38 -4.77 12.84
CA PHE A 524 5.28 -3.83 12.57
C PHE A 524 5.70 -2.62 11.74
N TRP A 525 4.93 -2.31 10.69
CA TRP A 525 5.17 -1.21 9.75
C TRP A 525 4.00 -0.24 9.70
N PHE A 526 4.36 0.99 9.34
CA PHE A 526 3.44 2.07 8.99
C PHE A 526 3.64 2.45 7.52
N ASN A 527 2.55 2.49 6.77
CA ASN A 527 2.55 2.94 5.38
C ASN A 527 1.86 4.31 5.24
N THR A 528 2.51 5.20 4.49
CA THR A 528 1.90 6.41 3.94
C THR A 528 2.24 6.52 2.47
N ASN A 529 1.40 7.16 1.66
CA ASN A 529 1.60 7.25 0.22
C ASN A 529 2.69 8.28 -0.23
N ASN A 530 3.75 8.51 0.55
CA ASN A 530 4.76 9.54 0.27
C ASN A 530 5.61 9.28 -0.99
N GLY A 531 6.50 10.20 -1.34
CA GLY A 531 7.24 10.15 -2.61
C GLY A 531 8.57 9.37 -2.59
N PHE A 532 9.01 8.87 -1.43
CA PHE A 532 10.37 8.33 -1.28
C PHE A 532 10.44 6.99 -0.55
N SER A 533 9.74 6.85 0.59
CA SER A 533 9.75 5.68 1.46
C SER A 533 8.39 5.52 2.09
N GLU A 534 7.49 4.85 1.40
CA GLU A 534 6.08 4.76 1.82
C GLU A 534 5.92 3.89 3.06
N TRP A 535 6.68 2.81 3.13
CA TRP A 535 6.74 1.91 4.27
C TRP A 535 7.80 2.37 5.26
N THR A 536 7.45 2.37 6.54
CA THR A 536 8.31 2.73 7.65
C THR A 536 8.22 1.64 8.71
N LYS A 537 9.35 1.01 9.04
CA LYS A 537 9.42 0.01 10.11
C LYS A 537 9.33 0.70 11.48
N LEU A 538 8.32 0.37 12.28
CA LEU A 538 8.13 0.90 13.63
C LEU A 538 8.74 -0.03 14.70
N PHE A 539 8.45 -1.33 14.60
CA PHE A 539 8.94 -2.37 15.50
C PHE A 539 9.51 -3.55 14.71
N ASP A 540 10.53 -4.18 15.28
CA ASP A 540 11.24 -5.36 14.74
C ASP A 540 12.01 -5.98 15.91
N CYS A 541 11.27 -6.45 16.90
CA CYS A 541 11.81 -6.85 18.19
C CYS A 541 10.96 -7.90 18.87
N ASP A 542 11.60 -8.58 19.82
CA ASP A 542 10.97 -9.51 20.74
C ASP A 542 10.78 -8.78 22.10
N GLY A 543 9.70 -9.05 22.83
CA GLY A 543 9.51 -8.57 24.20
C GLY A 543 9.16 -7.08 24.32
N CYS A 544 8.66 -6.43 23.27
CA CYS A 544 8.82 -4.99 23.10
C CYS A 544 7.57 -4.13 23.00
N VAL A 545 6.37 -4.70 22.81
CA VAL A 545 5.15 -3.91 22.57
C VAL A 545 4.02 -4.28 23.52
N HIS A 546 3.70 -3.38 24.46
CA HIS A 546 2.59 -3.58 25.40
C HIS A 546 1.91 -2.29 25.83
N GLY A 547 0.60 -2.37 26.07
CA GLY A 547 -0.16 -1.24 26.60
C GLY A 547 0.05 0.02 25.74
N VAL A 548 0.54 1.11 26.30
CA VAL A 548 0.72 2.36 25.54
C VAL A 548 2.16 2.54 25.06
N GLU A 549 2.37 2.34 23.76
CA GLU A 549 3.63 2.68 23.11
C GLU A 549 3.65 4.17 22.72
N SER A 550 4.45 4.93 23.48
CA SER A 550 4.66 6.37 23.24
C SER A 550 5.87 6.68 22.35
N PHE A 551 6.53 5.64 21.81
CA PHE A 551 7.75 5.76 21.01
C PHE A 551 8.88 6.51 21.73
N GLY A 552 9.07 6.21 23.01
CA GLY A 552 10.02 6.92 23.88
C GLY A 552 9.67 8.41 24.06
N GLY A 553 8.40 8.76 23.93
CA GLY A 553 7.89 10.14 23.95
C GLY A 553 8.23 10.96 22.70
N ARG A 554 8.87 10.36 21.68
CA ARG A 554 9.20 11.03 20.42
C ARG A 554 8.07 10.87 19.42
N PRO A 555 7.57 11.94 18.82
CA PRO A 555 6.59 11.82 17.75
C PRO A 555 7.28 11.31 16.47
N TRP A 556 6.86 10.15 15.98
CA TRP A 556 7.21 9.72 14.63
C TRP A 556 6.41 10.58 13.65
N GLN A 557 7.09 11.31 12.78
CA GLN A 557 6.41 12.20 11.85
C GLN A 557 7.11 12.23 10.51
N THR A 558 6.37 12.54 9.45
CA THR A 558 7.00 12.90 8.20
C THR A 558 7.70 14.27 8.35
N GLY A 559 8.76 14.49 7.58
CA GLY A 559 9.54 15.72 7.66
C GLY A 559 10.16 16.16 6.34
N ASP A 560 10.95 17.22 6.35
CA ASP A 560 11.82 17.48 5.19
C ASP A 560 12.83 16.34 5.01
N SER A 561 13.40 16.15 3.81
CA SER A 561 14.41 15.09 3.59
C SER A 561 15.64 15.25 4.49
N SER A 562 15.90 16.46 4.99
CA SER A 562 16.92 16.80 5.99
C SER A 562 16.51 16.49 7.44
N GLU A 563 15.21 16.27 7.70
CA GLU A 563 14.64 15.84 8.99
C GLU A 563 14.53 14.31 9.10
N VAL A 564 14.85 13.56 8.02
CA VAL A 564 14.93 12.09 8.03
C VAL A 564 16.10 11.69 8.91
N ALA A 565 15.82 11.49 10.19
CA ALA A 565 16.81 11.13 11.17
C ALA A 565 17.21 9.65 11.03
N ASN A 566 18.37 9.30 11.59
CA ASN A 566 18.87 7.91 11.67
C ASN A 566 17.92 6.95 12.43
N ASP A 567 16.81 7.45 12.95
CA ASP A 567 15.78 6.73 13.71
C ASP A 567 14.59 6.27 12.86
N ARG A 568 14.66 6.41 11.52
CA ARG A 568 13.62 5.94 10.59
C ARG A 568 12.24 6.58 10.81
N SER A 569 12.17 7.90 11.05
CA SER A 569 10.92 8.69 10.94
C SER A 569 10.07 8.34 9.71
N LEU A 570 8.75 8.67 9.69
CA LEU A 570 7.74 8.28 8.65
C LEU A 570 8.03 8.70 7.19
N GLY A 571 9.24 9.17 6.87
CA GLY A 571 9.68 9.55 5.54
C GLY A 571 9.54 11.06 5.27
N PRO A 572 9.74 11.50 4.02
CA PRO A 572 9.55 12.89 3.67
C PRO A 572 8.08 13.28 3.74
N ASP A 573 7.82 14.58 3.87
CA ASP A 573 6.47 15.11 3.85
C ASP A 573 5.69 14.68 2.61
N LEU A 574 4.39 14.46 2.81
CA LEU A 574 3.47 13.99 1.80
C LEU A 574 3.10 15.14 0.86
N LEU A 575 3.59 15.07 -0.38
CA LEU A 575 3.21 16.01 -1.44
C LEU A 575 1.94 15.54 -2.15
N ARG A 576 0.87 16.36 -2.09
CA ARG A 576 -0.43 16.03 -2.68
C ARG A 576 -1.05 17.18 -3.45
N PHE A 577 -1.51 16.87 -4.66
CA PHE A 577 -2.40 17.75 -5.41
C PHE A 577 -3.79 17.72 -4.75
N PRO A 578 -4.62 18.78 -4.88
CA PRO A 578 -5.87 18.92 -4.12
C PRO A 578 -6.86 17.75 -4.22
N GLN A 579 -6.85 17.00 -5.32
CA GLN A 579 -7.77 15.88 -5.55
C GLN A 579 -7.24 14.52 -5.06
N GLN A 580 -5.97 14.43 -4.66
CA GLN A 580 -5.36 13.17 -4.21
C GLN A 580 -5.69 12.90 -2.73
N THR A 581 -5.68 11.63 -2.31
CA THR A 581 -5.92 11.25 -0.93
C THR A 581 -4.61 11.13 -0.13
N LEU A 582 -4.70 11.31 1.17
CA LEU A 582 -3.66 10.87 2.10
C LEU A 582 -3.96 9.43 2.50
N TRP A 583 -2.93 8.67 2.80
CA TRP A 583 -3.05 7.30 3.29
C TRP A 583 -2.33 7.15 4.62
N VAL A 584 -3.01 6.53 5.59
CA VAL A 584 -2.43 5.98 6.81
C VAL A 584 -2.80 4.50 6.89
N HIS A 585 -1.79 3.64 6.86
CA HIS A 585 -1.97 2.21 7.03
C HIS A 585 -0.91 1.61 7.97
N THR A 586 -1.25 0.51 8.61
CA THR A 586 -0.34 -0.29 9.43
C THR A 586 -0.53 -1.77 9.15
N SER A 587 0.56 -2.53 9.15
CA SER A 587 0.58 -3.97 8.91
C SER A 587 1.80 -4.58 9.61
N GLY A 588 1.66 -5.82 10.05
CA GLY A 588 2.70 -6.54 10.76
C GLY A 588 2.19 -7.86 11.31
N PHE A 589 3.09 -8.57 11.97
CA PHE A 589 2.80 -9.81 12.68
C PHE A 589 3.48 -9.78 14.05
N GLU A 590 2.84 -10.43 14.99
CA GLU A 590 3.38 -10.89 16.26
C GLU A 590 3.99 -12.27 15.95
N ALA A 591 5.18 -12.61 16.46
CA ALA A 591 5.79 -13.89 16.07
C ALA A 591 6.07 -14.78 17.27
N ASP A 592 5.27 -15.84 17.38
CA ASP A 592 5.34 -16.91 18.39
C ASP A 592 6.32 -18.04 18.03
N GLY A 593 6.93 -17.99 16.84
CA GLY A 593 7.95 -18.93 16.39
C GLY A 593 7.57 -19.68 15.12
N LEU A 594 6.56 -20.56 15.18
CA LEU A 594 6.08 -21.30 14.00
C LEU A 594 4.72 -20.84 13.49
N ILE A 595 3.86 -20.31 14.37
CA ILE A 595 2.53 -19.81 14.01
C ILE A 595 2.46 -18.37 14.46
N ASP A 596 2.56 -17.43 13.52
CA ASP A 596 2.58 -16.01 13.84
C ASP A 596 1.17 -15.40 13.78
N ASP A 597 0.89 -14.51 14.73
CA ASP A 597 -0.37 -13.79 14.87
C ASP A 597 -0.42 -12.51 14.03
N ASP A 598 -1.60 -12.15 13.50
CA ASP A 598 -1.77 -10.88 12.78
C ASP A 598 -1.85 -9.74 13.81
N THR A 599 -1.03 -8.70 13.66
CA THR A 599 -1.11 -7.52 14.54
C THR A 599 -2.42 -6.74 14.39
N GLY A 600 -3.16 -6.99 13.31
CA GLY A 600 -4.26 -6.18 12.83
C GLY A 600 -3.78 -4.92 12.13
N SER A 601 -4.65 -4.35 11.30
CA SER A 601 -4.33 -3.23 10.44
C SER A 601 -5.24 -2.02 10.65
N VAL A 602 -4.67 -0.82 10.53
CA VAL A 602 -5.42 0.41 10.26
C VAL A 602 -5.36 0.65 8.76
N ASN A 603 -6.45 1.11 8.14
CA ASN A 603 -6.47 1.45 6.72
C ASN A 603 -7.34 2.70 6.49
N ASP A 604 -6.77 3.87 6.78
CA ASP A 604 -7.46 5.16 6.72
C ASP A 604 -7.10 5.94 5.46
N LEU A 605 -8.11 6.58 4.85
CA LEU A 605 -7.97 7.58 3.80
C LEU A 605 -8.37 8.98 4.29
N PRO A 606 -7.57 9.63 5.17
CA PRO A 606 -7.93 10.93 5.69
C PRO A 606 -7.99 12.00 4.58
N ALA A 607 -8.93 12.93 4.73
CA ALA A 607 -8.95 14.13 3.92
C ALA A 607 -7.67 14.96 4.10
N GLN A 608 -7.32 15.75 3.09
CA GLN A 608 -6.26 16.76 3.15
C GLN A 608 -6.66 17.94 4.05
N ALA A 609 -6.79 17.67 5.35
CA ALA A 609 -7.16 18.65 6.38
C ALA A 609 -6.48 18.29 7.70
N ALA A 610 -6.13 19.32 8.48
CA ALA A 610 -5.55 19.12 9.79
C ALA A 610 -6.57 18.45 10.72
N ALA A 611 -6.20 17.33 11.32
CA ALA A 611 -7.08 16.55 12.17
C ALA A 611 -6.26 15.70 13.15
N THR A 612 -6.81 15.46 14.34
CA THR A 612 -6.34 14.38 15.23
C THR A 612 -7.27 13.21 15.08
N ARG A 613 -6.71 11.99 15.04
CA ARG A 613 -7.43 10.76 14.77
C ARG A 613 -6.97 9.69 15.76
N ALA A 614 -7.92 8.83 16.11
CA ALA A 614 -7.74 7.62 16.89
C ALA A 614 -8.48 6.52 16.13
N THR A 615 -7.76 5.56 15.58
CA THR A 615 -8.33 4.51 14.74
C THR A 615 -7.92 3.16 15.30
N ARG A 616 -8.90 2.32 15.63
CA ARG A 616 -8.64 0.96 16.12
C ARG A 616 -8.21 0.06 14.96
N SER A 617 -7.26 -0.84 15.23
CA SER A 617 -6.87 -1.87 14.27
C SER A 617 -8.01 -2.85 14.05
N TYR A 618 -8.02 -3.43 12.85
CA TYR A 618 -8.94 -4.45 12.44
C TYR A 618 -8.16 -5.69 11.97
N CYS A 619 -8.65 -6.85 12.35
CA CYS A 619 -8.12 -8.15 11.97
C CYS A 619 -9.29 -9.08 11.61
N ASP A 620 -9.09 -9.94 10.62
CA ASP A 620 -10.04 -11.00 10.26
C ASP A 620 -9.34 -12.35 10.39
N ASP A 621 -9.35 -12.95 11.58
CA ASP A 621 -8.78 -14.28 11.75
C ASP A 621 -9.85 -15.36 11.59
N GLN A 622 -9.59 -16.26 10.65
CA GLN A 622 -10.37 -17.50 10.42
C GLN A 622 -9.51 -18.76 10.70
N THR A 623 -8.35 -18.61 11.34
CA THR A 623 -7.33 -19.65 11.55
C THR A 623 -7.04 -19.89 13.05
N ILE A 624 -6.06 -20.75 13.35
CA ILE A 624 -5.68 -21.14 14.72
C ILE A 624 -4.88 -20.03 15.43
N SER A 625 -4.24 -19.13 14.68
CA SER A 625 -3.60 -17.92 15.20
C SER A 625 -4.63 -16.95 15.81
N GLY A 626 -4.16 -16.06 16.66
CA GLY A 626 -4.90 -14.93 17.20
C GLY A 626 -4.75 -13.64 16.38
N CYS A 627 -5.43 -12.61 16.88
CA CYS A 627 -5.34 -11.24 16.39
C CYS A 627 -4.87 -10.34 17.53
N ALA A 628 -3.76 -9.64 17.34
CA ALA A 628 -3.46 -8.48 18.18
C ALA A 628 -4.46 -7.35 17.91
N SER A 629 -4.57 -6.42 18.86
CA SER A 629 -5.48 -5.28 18.76
C SER A 629 -4.88 -4.03 19.37
N TYR A 630 -4.98 -2.91 18.67
CA TYR A 630 -4.48 -1.62 19.14
C TYR A 630 -5.33 -0.46 18.65
N THR A 631 -5.13 0.73 19.21
CA THR A 631 -5.63 2.00 18.70
C THR A 631 -4.49 2.91 18.30
N LEU A 632 -4.47 3.31 17.03
CA LEU A 632 -3.49 4.18 16.42
C LEU A 632 -3.89 5.63 16.62
N ASN A 633 -3.12 6.36 17.43
CA ASN A 633 -3.36 7.78 17.69
C ASN A 633 -2.43 8.65 16.86
N TYR A 634 -2.94 9.35 15.85
CA TYR A 634 -2.14 10.13 14.92
C TYR A 634 -2.76 11.50 14.58
N GLN A 635 -1.97 12.36 13.94
CA GLN A 635 -2.37 13.68 13.49
C GLN A 635 -2.00 13.88 12.03
N ILE A 636 -2.90 14.52 11.29
CA ILE A 636 -2.61 15.15 10.01
C ILE A 636 -2.36 16.63 10.30
N LEU A 637 -1.23 17.15 9.84
CA LEU A 637 -0.79 18.53 10.04
C LEU A 637 -0.36 19.12 8.69
N PRO A 638 -0.50 20.43 8.47
CA PRO A 638 0.10 21.06 7.30
C PRO A 638 1.62 21.01 7.39
N GLY A 639 2.28 20.66 6.29
CA GLY A 639 3.73 20.73 6.14
C GLY A 639 4.21 22.13 5.76
N LYS A 640 5.52 22.28 5.52
CA LYS A 640 6.08 23.54 5.03
C LYS A 640 5.47 23.89 3.65
N PRO A 641 5.03 25.13 3.41
CA PRO A 641 4.51 25.52 2.10
C PRO A 641 5.48 25.17 0.98
N VAL A 642 4.97 24.58 -0.11
CA VAL A 642 5.75 24.29 -1.33
C VAL A 642 6.28 25.58 -1.95
N GLY A 643 5.53 26.68 -1.81
CA GLY A 643 5.84 27.97 -2.42
C GLY A 643 5.46 28.00 -3.89
N ASN A 644 5.43 29.21 -4.45
CA ASN A 644 5.09 29.44 -5.85
C ASN A 644 6.28 29.10 -6.75
N ALA A 645 5.99 28.63 -7.96
CA ALA A 645 6.98 28.51 -9.03
C ALA A 645 7.22 29.87 -9.70
N THR A 646 8.44 30.10 -10.17
CA THR A 646 8.72 31.17 -11.14
C THR A 646 8.94 30.55 -12.51
N LEU A 647 8.02 30.79 -13.45
CA LEU A 647 8.10 30.19 -14.79
C LEU A 647 9.04 30.97 -15.70
N SER A 648 9.72 30.27 -16.61
CA SER A 648 10.40 30.91 -17.73
C SER A 648 9.36 31.47 -18.72
N PRO A 649 9.73 32.43 -19.59
CA PRO A 649 8.82 32.92 -20.63
C PRO A 649 8.29 31.80 -21.54
N ALA A 650 9.11 30.78 -21.82
CA ALA A 650 8.70 29.64 -22.64
C ALA A 650 7.65 28.78 -21.92
N ALA A 651 7.84 28.49 -20.64
CA ALA A 651 6.88 27.74 -19.84
C ALA A 651 5.57 28.52 -19.64
N GLN A 652 5.64 29.84 -19.44
CA GLN A 652 4.45 30.69 -19.33
C GLN A 652 3.62 30.65 -20.62
N ASN A 653 4.26 30.73 -21.79
CA ASN A 653 3.55 30.63 -23.08
C ASN A 653 2.84 29.28 -23.26
N VAL A 654 3.45 28.18 -22.78
CA VAL A 654 2.82 26.84 -22.81
C VAL A 654 1.60 26.79 -21.87
N LEU A 655 1.72 27.37 -20.67
CA LEU A 655 0.60 27.45 -19.73
C LEU A 655 -0.55 28.28 -20.30
N ASP A 656 -0.26 29.45 -20.87
CA ASP A 656 -1.27 30.35 -21.45
C ASP A 656 -2.02 29.67 -22.61
N ALA A 657 -1.31 28.86 -23.41
CA ALA A 657 -1.90 28.04 -24.48
C ALA A 657 -2.68 26.81 -23.98
N TYR A 658 -2.68 26.54 -22.67
CA TYR A 658 -3.43 25.44 -22.05
C TYR A 658 -4.70 25.93 -21.32
N VAL A 659 -4.84 27.24 -21.08
CA VAL A 659 -5.94 27.82 -20.30
C VAL A 659 -7.30 27.59 -20.98
N VAL A 660 -8.24 27.01 -20.23
CA VAL A 660 -9.63 26.81 -20.64
C VAL A 660 -10.42 28.09 -20.39
N GLY A 661 -11.27 28.48 -21.35
CA GLY A 661 -12.12 29.67 -21.25
C GLY A 661 -13.54 29.40 -21.78
N PRO A 662 -14.41 30.42 -21.85
CA PRO A 662 -15.81 30.23 -22.22
C PRO A 662 -15.93 29.77 -23.68
N SER A 663 -15.02 30.24 -24.54
CA SER A 663 -14.92 29.89 -25.97
C SER A 663 -13.74 28.98 -26.31
N ASN A 664 -12.83 28.70 -25.36
CA ASN A 664 -11.63 27.90 -25.59
C ASN A 664 -11.77 26.50 -24.99
N ASN A 665 -11.90 25.47 -25.82
CA ASN A 665 -12.18 24.10 -25.39
C ASN A 665 -11.06 23.14 -25.82
N PRO A 666 -9.97 23.00 -25.04
CA PRO A 666 -8.99 21.97 -25.34
C PRO A 666 -9.68 20.59 -25.29
N PRO A 667 -9.41 19.71 -26.26
CA PRO A 667 -10.15 18.45 -26.46
C PRO A 667 -9.86 17.37 -25.42
N CYS A 668 -9.10 17.65 -24.36
CA CYS A 668 -8.65 16.63 -23.41
C CYS A 668 -9.08 16.97 -21.99
N LEU A 669 -10.16 16.34 -21.56
CA LEU A 669 -10.63 16.30 -20.17
C LEU A 669 -11.07 14.88 -19.89
N ILE A 670 -10.12 13.96 -19.94
CA ILE A 670 -10.32 12.65 -19.34
C ILE A 670 -10.19 12.88 -17.83
N CYS A 671 -11.32 13.19 -17.18
CA CYS A 671 -11.55 12.83 -15.78
C CYS A 671 -11.64 11.29 -15.75
N GLY A 672 -10.49 10.64 -15.85
CA GLY A 672 -10.42 9.18 -15.90
C GLY A 672 -10.85 8.61 -14.57
N GLU A 673 -11.68 7.58 -14.63
CA GLU A 673 -12.16 6.79 -13.51
C GLU A 673 -10.98 6.43 -12.62
N THR A 674 -10.97 6.99 -11.41
CA THR A 674 -10.23 6.37 -10.32
C THR A 674 -10.88 5.02 -10.13
N ILE A 675 -10.15 3.94 -10.39
CA ILE A 675 -10.58 2.64 -9.90
C ILE A 675 -10.72 2.82 -8.39
N ALA A 676 -11.94 2.63 -7.89
CA ALA A 676 -12.22 2.80 -6.47
C ALA A 676 -11.58 1.63 -5.73
N TRP A 677 -10.38 1.85 -5.19
CA TRP A 677 -9.63 0.83 -4.46
C TRP A 677 -10.11 0.71 -3.02
N HIS A 678 -10.76 1.74 -2.48
CA HIS A 678 -11.20 1.81 -1.10
C HIS A 678 -12.74 1.94 -1.00
N PRO A 679 -13.39 1.33 0.02
CA PRO A 679 -14.83 1.49 0.24
C PRO A 679 -15.29 2.93 0.32
N GLN A 680 -14.46 3.84 0.85
CA GLN A 680 -14.79 5.27 0.91
C GLN A 680 -14.84 5.95 -0.46
N GLU A 681 -14.19 5.38 -1.46
CA GLU A 681 -14.17 5.88 -2.84
C GLU A 681 -15.13 5.09 -3.75
N ALA A 682 -15.64 3.94 -3.30
CA ALA A 682 -16.64 3.16 -4.02
C ALA A 682 -17.96 3.93 -4.18
N VAL A 683 -18.50 3.87 -5.40
CA VAL A 683 -19.85 4.28 -5.76
C VAL A 683 -20.77 3.09 -5.52
N LEU A 684 -21.78 3.25 -4.66
CA LEU A 684 -22.74 2.19 -4.34
C LEU A 684 -24.13 2.59 -4.84
N ALA A 685 -24.71 1.74 -5.68
CA ALA A 685 -26.10 1.84 -6.08
C ALA A 685 -27.03 1.45 -4.91
N PRO A 686 -28.26 1.99 -4.82
CA PRO A 686 -29.21 1.68 -3.74
C PRO A 686 -29.47 0.18 -3.49
N GLU A 687 -29.30 -0.65 -4.52
CA GLU A 687 -29.47 -2.10 -4.51
C GLU A 687 -28.21 -2.88 -4.12
N ASP A 688 -27.04 -2.23 -4.07
CA ASP A 688 -25.78 -2.90 -3.79
C ASP A 688 -25.76 -3.43 -2.34
N PRO A 689 -25.17 -4.62 -2.11
CA PRO A 689 -24.96 -5.11 -0.76
C PRO A 689 -24.00 -4.19 0.00
N PRO A 690 -24.08 -4.14 1.34
CA PRO A 690 -23.12 -3.38 2.12
C PRO A 690 -21.71 -3.92 1.92
N ILE A 691 -20.74 -3.00 1.85
CA ILE A 691 -19.32 -3.34 1.85
C ILE A 691 -18.82 -3.34 3.28
N GLU A 692 -18.46 -4.51 3.79
CA GLU A 692 -17.69 -4.62 5.03
C GLU A 692 -16.27 -4.11 4.76
N LEU A 693 -15.78 -3.18 5.59
CA LEU A 693 -14.41 -2.65 5.46
C LEU A 693 -13.38 -3.78 5.48
N SER A 694 -13.64 -4.82 6.28
CA SER A 694 -12.84 -6.05 6.36
C SER A 694 -12.61 -6.73 5.02
N ASN A 695 -13.60 -6.69 4.13
CA ASN A 695 -13.54 -7.34 2.82
C ASN A 695 -12.83 -6.48 1.77
N ALA A 696 -12.53 -5.24 2.10
CA ALA A 696 -12.01 -4.24 1.16
C ALA A 696 -10.71 -3.58 1.67
N VAL A 697 -10.03 -4.19 2.64
CA VAL A 697 -8.71 -3.76 3.07
C VAL A 697 -7.74 -4.03 1.93
N ILE A 698 -7.16 -2.95 1.40
CA ILE A 698 -6.27 -2.97 0.23
C ILE A 698 -4.90 -3.59 0.59
N PHE A 699 -4.66 -3.83 1.87
CA PHE A 699 -3.50 -4.54 2.41
C PHE A 699 -3.92 -5.79 3.20
N ARG A 700 -5.10 -6.37 2.90
CA ARG A 700 -5.58 -7.58 3.61
C ARG A 700 -4.66 -8.77 3.34
N VAL A 701 -4.46 -9.54 4.40
CA VAL A 701 -3.97 -10.92 4.42
C VAL A 701 -4.74 -11.80 3.44
N GLN A 702 -4.04 -12.78 2.85
CA GLN A 702 -4.68 -13.82 2.06
C GLN A 702 -5.66 -14.66 2.91
N PRO A 703 -6.85 -14.97 2.39
CA PRO A 703 -7.71 -16.01 2.95
C PRO A 703 -7.27 -17.43 2.55
N SER A 704 -6.16 -17.59 1.81
CA SER A 704 -5.63 -18.91 1.44
C SER A 704 -5.21 -19.65 2.70
N LEU A 705 -5.76 -20.85 2.89
CA LEU A 705 -5.18 -21.83 3.80
C LEU A 705 -4.01 -22.48 3.07
N GLU A 706 -2.81 -22.40 3.65
CA GLU A 706 -1.65 -23.13 3.18
C GLU A 706 -1.73 -24.58 3.68
N ILE A 707 -2.77 -25.32 3.27
CA ILE A 707 -3.15 -26.61 3.89
C ILE A 707 -2.05 -27.69 3.90
N SER A 708 -0.93 -27.46 3.19
CA SER A 708 0.23 -28.35 3.10
C SER A 708 1.53 -27.73 3.65
N ALA A 709 1.57 -26.44 3.97
CA ALA A 709 2.74 -25.76 4.53
C ALA A 709 2.82 -25.96 6.05
N MET A 710 4.01 -25.80 6.64
CA MET A 710 4.23 -26.08 8.07
C MET A 710 3.31 -25.25 8.99
N THR A 711 2.98 -24.02 8.60
CA THR A 711 2.18 -23.03 9.35
C THR A 711 0.69 -23.38 9.43
N ASP A 712 0.13 -24.01 8.38
CA ASP A 712 -1.32 -24.22 8.24
C ASP A 712 -1.72 -25.71 8.03
N ILE A 713 -0.74 -26.63 7.92
CA ILE A 713 -1.03 -28.05 7.71
C ILE A 713 -1.75 -28.65 8.94
N PRO A 714 -2.92 -29.28 8.77
CA PRO A 714 -3.57 -29.97 9.88
C PRO A 714 -2.66 -31.05 10.46
N LEU A 715 -2.60 -31.17 11.80
CA LEU A 715 -1.74 -32.14 12.48
C LEU A 715 -1.91 -33.58 11.96
N THR A 716 -3.15 -33.97 11.64
CA THR A 716 -3.45 -35.29 11.06
C THR A 716 -2.88 -35.46 9.64
N ALA A 717 -2.87 -34.39 8.84
CA ALA A 717 -2.28 -34.39 7.51
C ALA A 717 -0.75 -34.45 7.60
N PHE A 718 -0.15 -33.65 8.50
CA PHE A 718 1.29 -33.68 8.79
C PHE A 718 1.77 -35.07 9.21
N THR A 719 1.10 -35.68 10.19
CA THR A 719 1.40 -37.04 10.68
C THR A 719 1.34 -38.07 9.55
N ARG A 720 0.30 -37.98 8.70
CA ARG A 720 0.12 -38.88 7.55
C ARG A 720 1.27 -38.71 6.56
N VAL A 721 1.60 -37.48 6.18
CA VAL A 721 2.70 -37.16 5.24
C VAL A 721 4.02 -37.72 5.74
N ILE A 722 4.37 -37.52 7.01
CA ILE A 722 5.61 -38.08 7.58
C ILE A 722 5.58 -39.61 7.55
N THR A 723 4.48 -40.24 7.98
CA THR A 723 4.39 -41.70 8.08
C THR A 723 4.48 -42.38 6.71
N GLU A 724 3.74 -41.88 5.73
CA GLU A 724 3.75 -42.40 4.36
C GLU A 724 5.10 -42.16 3.68
N THR A 725 5.69 -40.99 3.89
CA THR A 725 7.01 -40.65 3.34
C THR A 725 8.12 -41.46 4.01
N GLN A 726 8.06 -41.72 5.32
CA GLN A 726 9.04 -42.57 6.01
C GLN A 726 9.05 -43.99 5.43
N ALA A 727 7.88 -44.52 5.04
CA ALA A 727 7.78 -45.85 4.45
C ALA A 727 8.28 -45.90 3.00
N ALA A 728 8.12 -44.82 2.24
CA ALA A 728 8.43 -44.78 0.80
C ALA A 728 9.79 -44.16 0.46
N ARG A 729 10.19 -43.12 1.19
CA ARG A 729 11.31 -42.19 0.96
C ARG A 729 11.91 -41.71 2.32
N PRO A 730 12.45 -42.62 3.15
CA PRO A 730 12.94 -42.29 4.50
C PRO A 730 14.02 -41.19 4.52
N GLU A 731 14.78 -41.03 3.44
CA GLU A 731 15.78 -39.97 3.28
C GLU A 731 15.17 -38.57 3.32
N LYS A 732 13.96 -38.37 2.78
CA LYS A 732 13.27 -37.07 2.83
C LYS A 732 12.82 -36.71 4.23
N VAL A 733 12.41 -37.71 5.01
CA VAL A 733 12.03 -37.51 6.41
C VAL A 733 13.26 -37.18 7.26
N ASP A 734 14.40 -37.84 7.07
CA ASP A 734 15.66 -37.46 7.74
C ASP A 734 16.04 -35.99 7.44
N THR A 735 15.95 -35.56 6.18
CA THR A 735 16.18 -34.15 5.81
C THR A 735 15.21 -33.22 6.53
N LEU A 736 13.90 -33.49 6.50
CA LEU A 736 12.89 -32.69 7.20
C LEU A 736 13.21 -32.58 8.69
N MET A 737 13.46 -33.70 9.37
CA MET A 737 13.73 -33.72 10.82
C MET A 737 14.98 -32.91 11.18
N ARG A 738 16.04 -32.95 10.35
CA ARG A 738 17.25 -32.12 10.54
C ARG A 738 16.96 -30.64 10.34
N THR A 739 16.19 -30.25 9.33
CA THR A 739 15.83 -28.85 9.07
C THR A 739 14.95 -28.31 10.18
N MET A 740 13.93 -29.07 10.59
CA MET A 740 13.10 -28.78 11.76
C MET A 740 13.94 -28.62 13.02
N ARG A 741 14.95 -29.49 13.23
CA ARG A 741 15.85 -29.35 14.38
C ARG A 741 16.68 -28.07 14.35
N ALA A 742 17.23 -27.72 13.18
CA ALA A 742 17.97 -26.48 13.04
C ALA A 742 17.11 -25.24 13.33
N HIS A 743 15.85 -25.25 12.88
CA HIS A 743 14.88 -24.21 13.22
C HIS A 743 14.60 -24.18 14.73
N ALA A 744 14.35 -25.33 15.37
CA ALA A 744 14.19 -25.42 16.82
C ALA A 744 15.36 -24.76 17.56
N ASP A 745 16.59 -25.14 17.21
CA ASP A 745 17.80 -24.59 17.83
C ASP A 745 17.91 -23.07 17.69
N ALA A 746 17.50 -22.53 16.54
CA ALA A 746 17.50 -21.09 16.29
C ALA A 746 16.46 -20.39 17.20
N THR A 747 15.23 -20.90 17.24
CA THR A 747 14.13 -20.30 18.02
C THR A 747 14.35 -20.44 19.53
N PHE A 748 14.81 -21.60 20.02
CA PHE A 748 15.13 -21.79 21.45
C PHE A 748 16.31 -20.94 21.95
N ALA A 749 17.09 -20.34 21.03
CA ALA A 749 18.16 -19.42 21.35
C ALA A 749 17.72 -17.94 21.46
N THR A 750 16.47 -17.62 21.11
CA THR A 750 15.88 -16.27 21.19
C THR A 750 14.96 -16.15 22.43
N PRO A 751 14.47 -14.94 22.75
CA PRO A 751 13.41 -14.74 23.74
C PRO A 751 12.13 -15.56 23.48
N LEU A 752 11.79 -15.80 22.20
CA LEU A 752 10.64 -16.60 21.72
C LEU A 752 10.61 -18.06 22.21
N ARG A 753 11.65 -18.52 22.91
CA ARG A 753 11.77 -19.90 23.37
C ARG A 753 10.56 -20.34 24.20
N ASP A 754 9.90 -19.41 24.89
CA ASP A 754 8.82 -19.73 25.81
C ASP A 754 7.48 -19.95 25.06
N GLU A 755 7.16 -19.21 23.98
CA GLU A 755 6.05 -19.57 23.07
C GLU A 755 6.40 -20.82 22.25
N ALA A 756 7.61 -20.89 21.70
CA ALA A 756 8.02 -21.99 20.82
C ALA A 756 7.84 -23.37 21.48
N MET A 757 7.96 -23.48 22.81
CA MET A 757 7.65 -24.72 23.54
C MET A 757 6.24 -25.27 23.29
N LEU A 758 5.24 -24.41 23.05
CA LEU A 758 3.88 -24.84 22.74
C LEU A 758 3.78 -25.39 21.34
N ASP A 759 4.33 -24.70 20.36
CA ASP A 759 4.33 -25.13 18.96
C ASP A 759 5.01 -26.49 18.84
N TRP A 760 6.18 -26.62 19.48
CA TRP A 760 6.93 -27.87 19.51
C TRP A 760 6.22 -28.99 20.28
N ARG A 761 5.32 -28.67 21.21
CA ARG A 761 4.43 -29.67 21.85
C ARG A 761 3.37 -30.17 20.89
N ILE A 762 2.76 -29.29 20.09
CA ILE A 762 1.79 -29.68 19.06
C ILE A 762 2.49 -30.54 18.00
N ILE A 763 3.67 -30.11 17.53
CA ILE A 763 4.50 -30.88 16.59
C ILE A 763 4.81 -32.27 17.13
N LYS A 764 5.17 -32.39 18.42
CA LYS A 764 5.45 -33.68 19.05
C LYS A 764 4.31 -34.68 18.88
N GLU A 765 3.07 -34.22 18.93
CA GLU A 765 1.89 -35.08 18.76
C GLU A 765 1.75 -35.60 17.32
N GLY A 766 2.33 -34.89 16.33
CA GLY A 766 2.30 -35.24 14.91
C GLY A 766 3.50 -36.02 14.40
N ILE A 767 4.61 -36.05 15.15
CA ILE A 767 5.83 -36.80 14.79
C ILE A 767 5.77 -38.22 15.39
N PRO A 768 6.05 -39.28 14.61
CA PRO A 768 6.20 -40.63 15.15
C PRO A 768 7.17 -40.68 16.35
N PRO A 769 6.84 -41.39 17.46
CA PRO A 769 7.64 -41.34 18.69
C PRO A 769 9.13 -41.69 18.50
N GLU A 770 9.43 -42.63 17.61
CA GLU A 770 10.80 -43.06 17.31
C GLU A 770 11.63 -41.92 16.70
N LEU A 771 11.03 -41.16 15.78
CA LEU A 771 11.67 -39.99 15.17
C LEU A 771 11.78 -38.84 16.19
N TRP A 772 10.76 -38.65 17.04
CA TRP A 772 10.86 -37.65 18.10
C TRP A 772 12.04 -37.91 19.03
N GLU A 773 12.17 -39.16 19.50
CA GLU A 773 13.26 -39.57 20.39
C GLU A 773 14.64 -39.45 19.75
N GLU A 774 14.74 -39.64 18.43
CA GLU A 774 16.01 -39.53 17.70
C GLU A 774 16.49 -38.08 17.54
N TYR A 775 15.60 -37.15 17.18
CA TYR A 775 15.99 -35.80 16.76
C TYR A 775 15.71 -34.70 17.79
N PHE A 776 14.74 -34.90 18.70
CA PHE A 776 14.18 -33.82 19.53
C PHE A 776 14.06 -34.17 21.03
N ALA A 777 14.55 -35.33 21.48
CA ALA A 777 14.40 -35.77 22.87
C ALA A 777 15.00 -34.81 23.92
N ASP A 778 15.99 -34.01 23.52
CA ASP A 778 16.68 -33.03 24.35
C ASP A 778 16.01 -31.65 24.37
N LEU A 779 14.96 -31.41 23.57
CA LEU A 779 14.23 -30.14 23.61
C LEU A 779 13.56 -29.93 24.98
N PRO A 780 13.67 -28.73 25.57
CA PRO A 780 13.21 -28.45 26.93
C PRO A 780 11.69 -28.22 26.99
N LEU A 781 10.88 -29.22 26.61
CA LEU A 781 9.41 -29.12 26.71
C LEU A 781 8.94 -29.31 28.16
N TYR A 782 8.56 -28.23 28.86
CA TYR A 782 8.02 -28.33 30.23
C TYR A 782 6.72 -29.13 30.29
N GLN A 783 6.52 -29.88 31.40
CA GLN A 783 5.19 -30.33 31.82
C GLN A 783 4.42 -29.15 32.45
N LEU A 784 3.92 -28.23 31.63
CA LEU A 784 2.88 -27.31 32.08
C LEU A 784 1.56 -28.10 32.19
N ASN A 785 1.07 -28.29 33.42
CA ASN A 785 -0.26 -28.82 33.71
C ASN A 785 -1.34 -27.84 33.22
N LEU A 786 -1.55 -27.77 31.92
CA LEU A 786 -2.70 -27.11 31.32
C LEU A 786 -3.86 -28.12 31.22
N PRO A 787 -5.10 -27.71 31.52
CA PRO A 787 -6.24 -28.60 31.43
C PRO A 787 -6.37 -29.15 30.01
N ALA A 788 -6.74 -30.42 29.90
CA ALA A 788 -6.87 -31.13 28.63
C ALA A 788 -7.68 -30.27 27.64
N VAL A 789 -7.09 -30.01 26.47
CA VAL A 789 -7.76 -29.37 25.34
C VAL A 789 -8.92 -30.29 24.95
N SER A 790 -10.12 -29.92 25.38
CA SER A 790 -11.34 -30.59 24.92
C SER A 790 -11.57 -30.12 23.49
N ASN A 791 -11.61 -31.07 22.56
CA ASN A 791 -12.08 -30.90 21.19
C ASN A 791 -13.16 -29.81 21.09
N ALA A 792 -12.77 -28.63 20.61
CA ALA A 792 -13.64 -27.67 19.97
C ALA A 792 -13.24 -27.68 18.48
N PRO A 793 -14.22 -27.55 17.56
CA PRO A 793 -14.15 -28.03 16.18
C PRO A 793 -13.08 -27.38 15.32
#